data_AF-A0A9J6D2Z7-F1
#
_entry.id   AF-A0A9J6D2Z7-F1
#
_cell.length_a   1.000
_cell.length_b   1.000
_cell.length_c   1.000
_cell.angle_alpha   90.00
_cell.angle_beta   90.00
_cell.angle_gamma   90.00
#
_symmetry.space_group_name_H-M   'P 1'
#
loop_
_entity.id
_entity.type
_entity.pdbx_description
1 polymer ?
#
loop_
_entity_poly.entity_id
_entity_poly.type
_entity_poly.pdbx_seq_one_letter_code
_entity_poly.pdbx_strand_id
1 'polypeptide(L)'
;MRSSCEDCSCSDESSTDEEALRAEDHLRPSLCIDDSSCYPDDKSSGAVRKHYPVKPRQASSDILKFKTIHEMTRTFVRQFTTLHVERECDAHGVYVCVACISAQRTLAKIREAIGGNNKKGLRKALSNTTFLKLLVQLCKLDSQDATRICTVSSREMRAYYESAASSEIIGTASLLEDEQSEKLWKRFFGAAGSTIKKITYTVKLRGNRCTDRAGFDGCGAFLETATKRGQQVLDSNADRSTEANSLIIADYLDARHVMVYESLKLKEDAAAIDVFLAQCNQASPNHEPRREPPNIGDVVGLVLSSECVQRVLVVKVIEDVASVWSIDHGHFYNVGWEDLINVAPSLRSLPPTVALAVLQDVEAVPFPKLLRECVKVLRVVADHGTHEGTLDTIIVTKVTAFGMADVLFDLLFCSDYITRMTAAKCLMKICCRQNGRQAVARAAYVKKALLRLDFTRSHFPVGDDSSIAKVTEEMRALLNLLQFMLFRNEQLRLELAETDLLAVVVRLHKSLPPTCTVLQDVKRCLRAIFGVPPGHNSPQRQRQNHQQQRQPENCNSQQCYGGSRQNQVTSSGAHRCPQRVHDRETAPPAQVKLVAMTPKMLNKTTALSSYPMRESLQSAEAAEAESRPLPTEIPKPMANVVPFSACKAGAAATAVPYGRFYIRGTLVPLRSDDAHELQSVGSLKNASARTLANVACSFLNMWKPCFIYYGISPEGFVRGVRLNHEERDALRRGINLMVGSLRPQLTFTSFGADFVPALQHAADKLDEAHHCVVEVWVRGVYRVVYTTSDGDCYLREGHKSYRAGTYDVRTWIVQVEEEHYLHA
;
A
#
# COMPACT_ATOMS: atom_id res chain seq x y z
N MET A 1 -10.38 -71.24 30.75
CA MET A 1 -11.21 -70.62 29.70
C MET A 1 -10.22 -70.30 28.57
N ARG A 2 -10.10 -71.05 27.46
CA ARG A 2 -11.09 -71.33 26.39
C ARG A 2 -11.77 -70.03 25.91
N SER A 3 -11.79 -69.65 24.64
CA SER A 3 -11.20 -70.16 23.36
C SER A 3 -11.15 -68.96 22.38
N SER A 4 -10.81 -69.00 21.07
CA SER A 4 -10.49 -70.04 20.08
C SER A 4 -9.79 -69.37 18.88
N CYS A 5 -8.93 -70.09 18.15
CA CYS A 5 -8.59 -69.75 16.76
C CYS A 5 -9.75 -70.16 15.82
N GLU A 6 -9.74 -69.70 14.57
CA GLU A 6 -9.71 -70.61 13.40
C GLU A 6 -9.51 -69.85 12.07
N ASP A 7 -8.79 -70.50 11.16
CA ASP A 7 -8.54 -70.09 9.78
C ASP A 7 -9.73 -70.40 8.86
N CYS A 8 -9.78 -69.79 7.67
CA CYS A 8 -10.12 -70.54 6.44
C CYS A 8 -9.72 -69.78 5.16
N SER A 9 -9.47 -70.57 4.11
CA SER A 9 -8.77 -70.20 2.88
C SER A 9 -9.66 -70.25 1.63
N CYS A 10 -9.27 -69.47 0.62
CA CYS A 10 -9.39 -69.67 -0.83
C CYS A 10 -10.61 -70.40 -1.44
N SER A 11 -11.26 -69.74 -2.41
CA SER A 11 -11.74 -70.36 -3.66
C SER A 11 -11.79 -69.31 -4.78
N ASP A 12 -11.54 -69.73 -6.01
CA ASP A 12 -11.37 -68.91 -7.22
C ASP A 12 -12.68 -68.61 -7.99
N GLU A 13 -12.52 -68.01 -9.18
CA GLU A 13 -13.49 -67.86 -10.30
C GLU A 13 -14.52 -66.72 -10.19
N SER A 14 -14.81 -65.91 -11.23
CA SER A 14 -14.31 -65.89 -12.63
C SER A 14 -14.46 -64.51 -13.32
N SER A 15 -13.82 -64.42 -14.49
CA SER A 15 -13.80 -63.36 -15.52
C SER A 15 -15.06 -62.51 -15.77
N THR A 16 -14.86 -61.23 -16.12
CA THR A 16 -15.15 -60.69 -17.48
C THR A 16 -14.57 -59.29 -17.68
N ASP A 17 -13.66 -59.19 -18.66
CA ASP A 17 -13.60 -58.21 -19.76
C ASP A 17 -13.82 -56.71 -19.53
N GLU A 18 -12.73 -55.93 -19.67
CA GLU A 18 -12.67 -54.84 -20.67
C GLU A 18 -11.21 -54.39 -20.91
N GLU A 19 -10.67 -54.68 -22.11
CA GLU A 19 -9.37 -54.20 -22.58
C GLU A 19 -9.54 -53.62 -24.00
N ALA A 20 -9.42 -52.30 -24.17
CA ALA A 20 -9.44 -51.69 -25.49
C ALA A 20 -8.66 -50.35 -25.59
N LEU A 21 -7.71 -50.35 -26.54
CA LEU A 21 -7.26 -49.23 -27.38
C LEU A 21 -6.33 -48.14 -26.80
N ARG A 22 -5.03 -48.35 -27.06
CA ARG A 22 -4.07 -47.32 -27.50
C ARG A 22 -3.59 -47.63 -28.93
N ALA A 23 -3.63 -46.63 -29.82
CA ALA A 23 -2.91 -46.52 -31.10
C ALA A 23 -3.17 -45.07 -31.63
N GLU A 24 -2.18 -44.25 -31.97
CA GLU A 24 -1.61 -44.04 -33.34
C GLU A 24 -2.64 -43.50 -34.37
N ASP A 25 -2.33 -42.56 -35.29
CA ASP A 25 -1.17 -41.65 -35.48
C ASP A 25 -1.59 -40.49 -36.43
N HIS A 26 -0.69 -39.53 -36.69
CA HIS A 26 -0.56 -38.68 -37.89
C HIS A 26 -1.77 -37.91 -38.48
N LEU A 27 -1.61 -36.59 -38.67
CA LEU A 27 -1.74 -35.93 -39.98
C LEU A 27 -1.27 -34.45 -39.94
N ARG A 28 -0.37 -34.08 -40.86
CA ARG A 28 -0.09 -32.68 -41.24
C ARG A 28 -0.84 -32.36 -42.53
N PRO A 29 -1.30 -31.11 -42.73
CA PRO A 29 -1.50 -30.55 -44.06
C PRO A 29 -0.33 -29.61 -44.44
N SER A 30 0.07 -29.70 -45.71
CA SER A 30 1.02 -28.82 -46.39
C SER A 30 0.31 -28.03 -47.50
N LEU A 31 0.67 -26.76 -47.69
CA LEU A 31 0.52 -25.92 -48.89
C LEU A 31 1.48 -24.73 -48.67
N CYS A 32 2.60 -24.51 -49.38
CA CYS A 32 2.86 -24.32 -50.82
C CYS A 32 2.83 -22.84 -51.27
N ILE A 33 4.01 -22.35 -51.73
CA ILE A 33 4.20 -21.37 -52.83
C ILE A 33 3.88 -19.90 -52.43
N ASP A 34 4.63 -18.84 -52.80
CA ASP A 34 5.42 -18.57 -54.02
C ASP A 34 6.71 -17.73 -53.85
N ASP A 35 7.36 -17.41 -54.98
CA ASP A 35 8.79 -17.07 -55.17
C ASP A 35 9.18 -15.56 -55.28
N SER A 36 10.49 -15.32 -55.45
CA SER A 36 11.17 -14.06 -55.90
C SER A 36 11.30 -12.90 -54.87
N SER A 37 12.39 -12.11 -54.75
CA SER A 37 13.72 -11.98 -55.41
C SER A 37 14.71 -11.29 -54.41
N CYS A 38 15.98 -10.89 -54.63
CA CYS A 38 16.85 -10.74 -55.82
C CYS A 38 18.37 -10.74 -55.42
N TYR A 39 19.25 -10.43 -56.38
CA TYR A 39 20.73 -10.25 -56.36
C TYR A 39 21.23 -8.88 -55.79
N PRO A 40 22.56 -8.60 -55.62
CA PRO A 40 23.73 -9.37 -56.10
C PRO A 40 24.90 -9.64 -55.11
N ASP A 41 25.82 -10.49 -55.60
CA ASP A 41 27.17 -10.79 -55.08
C ASP A 41 28.10 -9.57 -54.94
N ASP A 42 29.11 -9.68 -54.05
CA ASP A 42 30.48 -9.39 -54.49
C ASP A 42 31.61 -10.12 -53.72
N LYS A 43 32.50 -10.75 -54.51
CA LYS A 43 33.97 -10.97 -54.34
C LYS A 43 34.60 -11.44 -53.00
N SER A 44 35.22 -12.63 -53.11
CA SER A 44 36.70 -12.85 -53.11
C SER A 44 37.42 -13.57 -51.95
N SER A 45 38.19 -14.60 -52.36
CA SER A 45 39.51 -15.04 -51.86
C SER A 45 39.77 -15.29 -50.36
N GLY A 46 39.56 -16.54 -49.95
CA GLY A 46 40.64 -17.46 -49.55
C GLY A 46 41.80 -16.99 -48.65
N ALA A 47 41.82 -17.51 -47.42
CA ALA A 47 43.05 -17.79 -46.66
C ALA A 47 42.85 -18.95 -45.68
N VAL A 48 43.48 -20.11 -45.93
CA VAL A 48 43.44 -21.25 -45.01
C VAL A 48 44.34 -20.97 -43.81
N ARG A 49 43.76 -20.69 -42.64
CA ARG A 49 44.46 -20.71 -41.34
C ARG A 49 43.97 -21.87 -40.49
N LYS A 50 44.90 -22.74 -40.09
CA LYS A 50 44.65 -23.86 -39.17
C LYS A 50 44.14 -23.33 -37.83
N HIS A 51 42.87 -23.58 -37.51
CA HIS A 51 42.32 -23.29 -36.21
C HIS A 51 42.72 -24.37 -35.19
N TYR A 52 43.52 -23.99 -34.19
CA TYR A 52 43.52 -24.70 -32.91
C TYR A 52 42.16 -24.52 -32.23
N PRO A 53 41.66 -25.52 -31.47
CA PRO A 53 40.35 -25.43 -30.82
C PRO A 53 40.38 -24.40 -29.69
N VAL A 54 39.89 -23.20 -29.97
CA VAL A 54 39.63 -22.17 -28.96
C VAL A 54 38.41 -22.61 -28.15
N LYS A 55 38.60 -22.89 -26.86
CA LYS A 55 37.49 -23.17 -25.92
C LYS A 55 36.42 -22.07 -26.05
N PRO A 56 35.12 -22.41 -26.17
CA PRO A 56 34.08 -21.41 -26.38
C PRO A 56 34.06 -20.40 -25.23
N ARG A 57 34.13 -19.11 -25.59
CA ARG A 57 34.21 -18.00 -24.62
C ARG A 57 32.93 -17.94 -23.77
N GLN A 58 33.07 -18.23 -22.48
CA GLN A 58 32.03 -18.07 -21.44
C GLN A 58 31.34 -16.68 -21.43
N ALA A 59 32.01 -15.66 -21.99
CA ALA A 59 31.53 -14.28 -22.07
C ALA A 59 30.18 -14.10 -22.82
N SER A 60 29.80 -14.93 -23.79
CA SER A 60 28.52 -14.75 -24.51
C SER A 60 27.30 -15.07 -23.64
N SER A 61 27.39 -16.11 -22.80
CA SER A 61 26.33 -16.49 -21.86
C SER A 61 26.04 -15.37 -20.85
N ASP A 62 27.10 -14.74 -20.34
CA ASP A 62 26.95 -13.65 -19.36
C ASP A 62 26.36 -12.39 -20.00
N ILE A 63 26.74 -12.04 -21.23
CA ILE A 63 26.17 -10.90 -21.96
C ILE A 63 24.67 -11.06 -22.21
N LEU A 64 24.19 -12.28 -22.56
CA LEU A 64 22.76 -12.56 -22.64
C LEU A 64 22.08 -12.32 -21.29
N LYS A 65 22.57 -12.94 -20.21
CA LYS A 65 22.03 -12.79 -18.84
C LYS A 65 21.98 -11.33 -18.37
N PHE A 66 22.93 -10.48 -18.77
CA PHE A 66 22.92 -9.06 -18.40
C PHE A 66 21.85 -8.24 -19.10
N LYS A 67 21.55 -8.49 -20.38
CA LYS A 67 20.39 -7.87 -21.05
C LYS A 67 19.09 -8.30 -20.35
N THR A 68 19.00 -9.57 -19.92
CA THR A 68 17.82 -10.13 -19.25
C THR A 68 17.48 -9.40 -17.94
N ILE A 69 18.42 -9.13 -17.03
CA ILE A 69 18.09 -8.52 -15.72
C ILE A 69 17.50 -7.11 -15.87
N HIS A 70 18.08 -6.28 -16.72
CA HIS A 70 17.56 -4.94 -16.96
C HIS A 70 16.14 -4.99 -17.52
N GLU A 71 15.92 -5.84 -18.53
CA GLU A 71 14.60 -5.96 -19.14
C GLU A 71 13.59 -6.55 -18.16
N MET A 72 13.92 -7.59 -17.39
CA MET A 72 13.03 -8.10 -16.32
C MET A 72 12.64 -7.03 -15.30
N THR A 73 13.58 -6.17 -14.87
CA THR A 73 13.22 -5.06 -13.96
C THR A 73 12.33 -4.00 -14.63
N ARG A 74 12.42 -3.82 -15.96
CA ARG A 74 11.49 -2.97 -16.72
C ARG A 74 10.14 -3.63 -16.92
N THR A 75 10.09 -4.93 -17.24
CA THR A 75 8.86 -5.73 -17.33
C THR A 75 8.09 -5.67 -16.01
N PHE A 76 8.79 -5.86 -14.88
CA PHE A 76 8.18 -5.73 -13.55
C PHE A 76 7.62 -4.33 -13.29
N VAL A 77 8.38 -3.27 -13.63
CA VAL A 77 7.87 -1.88 -13.48
C VAL A 77 6.65 -1.67 -14.37
N ARG A 78 6.70 -2.07 -15.64
CA ARG A 78 5.58 -1.97 -16.60
C ARG A 78 4.30 -2.62 -16.07
N GLN A 79 4.43 -3.83 -15.49
CA GLN A 79 3.32 -4.59 -14.91
C GLN A 79 2.56 -3.86 -13.78
N PHE A 80 3.20 -2.92 -13.08
CA PHE A 80 2.54 -2.10 -12.06
C PHE A 80 2.27 -0.65 -12.48
N THR A 81 2.99 -0.11 -13.47
CA THR A 81 2.64 1.20 -14.02
C THR A 81 1.34 1.13 -14.81
N THR A 82 1.04 0.03 -15.51
CA THR A 82 -0.30 -0.17 -16.10
C THR A 82 -1.37 -0.22 -15.01
N LEU A 83 -1.19 -1.07 -13.98
CA LEU A 83 -2.12 -1.16 -12.83
C LEU A 83 -2.40 0.18 -12.14
N HIS A 84 -1.36 1.00 -11.90
CA HIS A 84 -1.52 2.29 -11.21
C HIS A 84 -2.03 3.43 -12.10
N VAL A 85 -1.88 3.32 -13.43
CA VAL A 85 -2.42 4.32 -14.38
C VAL A 85 -3.86 3.97 -14.78
N GLU A 86 -4.20 2.68 -14.83
CA GLU A 86 -5.54 2.23 -15.20
C GLU A 86 -6.53 2.30 -14.03
N ARG A 87 -6.08 2.25 -12.76
CA ARG A 87 -6.98 2.16 -11.60
C ARG A 87 -6.54 3.02 -10.42
N GLU A 88 -7.30 4.12 -10.24
CA GLU A 88 -7.53 4.74 -8.93
C GLU A 88 -8.33 3.76 -8.04
N CYS A 89 -7.73 2.62 -7.69
CA CYS A 89 -8.33 1.73 -6.68
C CYS A 89 -8.46 2.51 -5.38
N ASP A 90 -9.71 2.67 -4.92
CA ASP A 90 -10.06 3.22 -3.61
C ASP A 90 -9.20 2.61 -2.48
N ALA A 91 -9.24 3.24 -1.30
CA ALA A 91 -8.42 2.95 -0.12
C ALA A 91 -8.43 1.49 0.43
N HIS A 92 -9.11 0.56 -0.24
CA HIS A 92 -9.47 -0.79 0.21
C HIS A 92 -8.63 -1.94 -0.39
N GLY A 93 -7.78 -1.73 -1.42
CA GLY A 93 -6.81 -2.75 -1.84
C GLY A 93 -6.34 -2.74 -3.29
N VAL A 94 -5.30 -3.55 -3.56
CA VAL A 94 -4.77 -3.91 -4.88
C VAL A 94 -5.05 -5.40 -5.12
N TYR A 95 -5.95 -5.73 -6.04
CA TYR A 95 -6.33 -7.12 -6.25
C TYR A 95 -5.35 -7.87 -7.17
N VAL A 96 -5.22 -9.18 -6.96
CA VAL A 96 -4.32 -10.06 -7.72
C VAL A 96 -4.93 -10.37 -9.07
N CYS A 97 -4.62 -9.48 -10.00
CA CYS A 97 -4.74 -9.69 -11.43
C CYS A 97 -3.63 -10.62 -11.96
N VAL A 98 -3.74 -10.96 -13.25
CA VAL A 98 -2.70 -11.64 -14.04
C VAL A 98 -1.33 -10.95 -13.91
N ALA A 99 -1.30 -9.61 -13.81
CA ALA A 99 -0.06 -8.86 -13.67
C ALA A 99 0.64 -9.09 -12.31
N CYS A 100 -0.09 -9.28 -11.20
CA CYS A 100 0.50 -9.63 -9.89
C CYS A 100 1.18 -11.01 -9.89
N ILE A 101 0.59 -11.99 -10.59
CA ILE A 101 1.16 -13.34 -10.74
C ILE A 101 2.34 -13.33 -11.72
N SER A 102 2.23 -12.58 -12.82
CA SER A 102 3.32 -12.37 -13.76
C SER A 102 4.50 -11.62 -13.11
N ALA A 103 4.21 -10.64 -12.26
CA ALA A 103 5.19 -9.94 -11.42
C ALA A 103 5.88 -10.87 -10.43
N GLN A 104 5.16 -11.76 -9.76
CA GLN A 104 5.75 -12.79 -8.89
C GLN A 104 6.73 -13.68 -9.67
N ARG A 105 6.33 -14.15 -10.87
CA ARG A 105 7.20 -14.95 -11.76
C ARG A 105 8.43 -14.16 -12.20
N THR A 106 8.28 -12.87 -12.51
CA THR A 106 9.38 -11.96 -12.87
C THR A 106 10.34 -11.73 -11.69
N LEU A 107 9.83 -11.53 -10.48
CA LEU A 107 10.65 -11.40 -9.26
C LEU A 107 11.44 -12.66 -8.94
N ALA A 108 10.85 -13.85 -9.12
CA ALA A 108 11.56 -15.12 -8.93
C ALA A 108 12.76 -15.24 -9.90
N LYS A 109 12.56 -14.90 -11.19
CA LYS A 109 13.64 -14.86 -12.18
C LYS A 109 14.70 -13.79 -11.86
N ILE A 110 14.30 -12.61 -11.39
CA ILE A 110 15.23 -11.55 -10.92
C ILE A 110 16.04 -12.06 -9.72
N ARG A 111 15.39 -12.67 -8.73
CA ARG A 111 16.02 -13.25 -7.52
C ARG A 111 17.09 -14.28 -7.89
N GLU A 112 16.78 -15.19 -8.80
CA GLU A 112 17.70 -16.21 -9.32
C GLU A 112 18.87 -15.59 -10.09
N ALA A 113 18.60 -14.59 -10.93
CA ALA A 113 19.61 -13.92 -11.74
C ALA A 113 20.55 -13.00 -10.93
N ILE A 114 20.10 -12.45 -9.79
CA ILE A 114 20.96 -11.72 -8.82
C ILE A 114 21.71 -12.72 -7.91
N GLY A 115 21.12 -13.88 -7.63
CA GLY A 115 21.72 -14.95 -6.83
C GLY A 115 23.07 -15.45 -7.34
N GLY A 116 23.76 -16.26 -6.51
CA GLY A 116 25.03 -16.88 -6.92
C GLY A 116 26.19 -15.89 -7.07
N ASN A 117 26.25 -14.84 -6.25
CA ASN A 117 27.28 -13.79 -6.26
C ASN A 117 27.37 -12.95 -7.55
N ASN A 118 26.28 -12.84 -8.34
CA ASN A 118 26.27 -12.03 -9.57
C ASN A 118 26.28 -10.51 -9.29
N LYS A 119 27.45 -9.97 -8.93
CA LYS A 119 27.63 -8.53 -8.59
C LYS A 119 27.16 -7.59 -9.70
N LYS A 120 27.35 -7.97 -10.98
CA LYS A 120 26.94 -7.17 -12.14
C LYS A 120 25.41 -7.13 -12.25
N GLY A 121 24.75 -8.27 -12.07
CA GLY A 121 23.29 -8.37 -11.98
C GLY A 121 22.72 -7.53 -10.85
N LEU A 122 23.30 -7.64 -9.64
CA LEU A 122 22.91 -6.81 -8.50
C LEU A 122 23.05 -5.31 -8.82
N ARG A 123 24.21 -4.86 -9.33
CA ARG A 123 24.42 -3.45 -9.70
C ARG A 123 23.38 -2.95 -10.70
N LYS A 124 22.98 -3.78 -11.66
CA LYS A 124 21.96 -3.40 -12.64
C LYS A 124 20.58 -3.28 -12.02
N ALA A 125 20.19 -4.22 -11.15
CA ALA A 125 18.95 -4.11 -10.37
C ALA A 125 18.94 -2.86 -9.45
N LEU A 126 20.05 -2.60 -8.75
CA LEU A 126 20.22 -1.42 -7.90
C LEU A 126 20.22 -0.09 -8.67
N SER A 127 20.61 -0.10 -9.95
CA SER A 127 20.57 1.08 -10.82
C SER A 127 19.15 1.45 -11.27
N ASN A 128 18.21 0.48 -11.29
CA ASN A 128 16.81 0.74 -11.60
C ASN A 128 16.09 1.24 -10.32
N THR A 129 16.10 2.56 -10.13
CA THR A 129 15.50 3.18 -8.94
C THR A 129 13.98 3.04 -8.89
N THR A 130 13.30 3.02 -10.04
CA THR A 130 11.85 2.81 -10.12
C THR A 130 11.48 1.40 -9.66
N PHE A 131 12.22 0.38 -10.11
CA PHE A 131 12.07 -1.00 -9.63
C PHE A 131 12.23 -1.10 -8.11
N LEU A 132 13.27 -0.49 -7.53
CA LEU A 132 13.47 -0.51 -6.08
C LEU A 132 12.39 0.24 -5.29
N LYS A 133 11.95 1.42 -5.76
CA LYS A 133 10.86 2.17 -5.13
C LYS A 133 9.58 1.34 -5.10
N LEU A 134 9.19 0.80 -6.25
CA LEU A 134 8.01 -0.03 -6.42
C LEU A 134 8.08 -1.30 -5.55
N LEU A 135 9.22 -1.98 -5.52
CA LEU A 135 9.45 -3.16 -4.68
C LEU A 135 9.26 -2.86 -3.19
N VAL A 136 9.74 -1.70 -2.71
CA VAL A 136 9.55 -1.26 -1.32
C VAL A 136 8.11 -0.78 -1.07
N GLN A 137 7.47 -0.13 -2.04
CA GLN A 137 6.06 0.26 -1.95
C GLN A 137 5.12 -0.94 -1.84
N LEU A 138 5.32 -1.99 -2.65
CA LEU A 138 4.55 -3.23 -2.55
C LEU A 138 4.73 -3.91 -1.19
N CYS A 139 5.97 -3.96 -0.67
CA CYS A 139 6.22 -4.41 0.69
C CYS A 139 5.53 -3.53 1.74
N LYS A 140 5.42 -2.22 1.52
CA LYS A 140 4.77 -1.27 2.44
C LYS A 140 3.25 -1.44 2.48
N LEU A 141 2.62 -1.71 1.33
CA LEU A 141 1.18 -1.89 1.21
C LEU A 141 0.66 -3.04 2.09
N ASP A 142 1.44 -4.12 2.24
CA ASP A 142 1.10 -5.28 3.09
C ASP A 142 1.84 -5.32 4.45
N SER A 143 2.55 -4.24 4.81
CA SER A 143 3.21 -4.12 6.11
C SER A 143 2.32 -3.51 7.19
N GLN A 144 1.10 -3.10 6.83
CA GLN A 144 0.07 -2.57 7.74
C GLN A 144 -0.93 -3.67 8.11
N ASP A 145 -1.70 -3.47 9.17
CA ASP A 145 -2.63 -4.49 9.71
C ASP A 145 -3.73 -4.94 8.73
N ALA A 146 -4.00 -4.17 7.68
CA ALA A 146 -4.78 -4.59 6.53
C ALA A 146 -3.86 -4.96 5.37
N THR A 147 -3.83 -6.24 4.99
CA THR A 147 -3.20 -6.67 3.72
C THR A 147 -3.92 -5.97 2.57
N ARG A 148 -3.18 -5.30 1.68
CA ARG A 148 -3.78 -4.60 0.54
C ARG A 148 -3.65 -5.41 -0.74
N ILE A 149 -2.61 -6.23 -0.90
CA ILE A 149 -2.46 -7.13 -2.05
C ILE A 149 -3.27 -8.41 -1.80
N CYS A 150 -4.41 -8.55 -2.49
CA CYS A 150 -5.37 -9.62 -2.20
C CYS A 150 -5.76 -10.46 -3.43
N THR A 151 -5.61 -11.78 -3.33
CA THR A 151 -6.17 -12.77 -4.26
C THR A 151 -7.63 -13.08 -3.91
N VAL A 152 -8.23 -14.02 -4.62
CA VAL A 152 -9.63 -14.40 -4.50
C VAL A 152 -9.78 -15.76 -3.80
N SER A 153 -10.83 -15.91 -2.99
CA SER A 153 -11.21 -17.16 -2.30
C SER A 153 -11.64 -18.26 -3.29
N SER A 154 -12.49 -17.93 -4.26
CA SER A 154 -13.01 -18.85 -5.29
C SER A 154 -11.91 -19.55 -6.07
N ARG A 155 -12.11 -20.84 -6.35
CA ARG A 155 -11.23 -21.66 -7.19
C ARG A 155 -11.33 -21.26 -8.66
N GLU A 156 -12.54 -20.98 -9.12
CA GLU A 156 -12.89 -20.59 -10.48
C GLU A 156 -12.21 -19.25 -10.82
N MET A 157 -12.42 -18.22 -10.00
CA MET A 157 -11.78 -16.93 -10.17
C MET A 157 -10.26 -16.99 -10.00
N ARG A 158 -9.74 -17.84 -9.09
CA ARG A 158 -8.30 -18.07 -8.99
C ARG A 158 -7.73 -18.70 -10.26
N ALA A 159 -8.42 -19.70 -10.83
CA ALA A 159 -8.02 -20.32 -12.08
C ALA A 159 -8.04 -19.31 -13.23
N TYR A 160 -9.05 -18.44 -13.32
CA TYR A 160 -9.08 -17.32 -14.26
C TYR A 160 -7.86 -16.39 -14.08
N TYR A 161 -7.61 -15.86 -12.89
CA TYR A 161 -6.46 -14.96 -12.66
C TYR A 161 -5.08 -15.64 -12.82
N GLU A 162 -4.96 -16.96 -12.56
CA GLU A 162 -3.69 -17.71 -12.68
C GLU A 162 -3.36 -18.18 -14.11
N SER A 163 -4.38 -18.42 -14.95
CA SER A 163 -4.23 -19.00 -16.29
C SER A 163 -4.71 -18.12 -17.44
N ALA A 164 -5.64 -17.19 -17.19
CA ALA A 164 -6.48 -16.50 -18.18
C ALA A 164 -7.25 -17.43 -19.14
N ALA A 165 -7.28 -18.74 -18.88
CA ALA A 165 -7.82 -19.75 -19.81
C ALA A 165 -9.32 -20.03 -19.61
N SER A 166 -9.85 -19.82 -18.40
CA SER A 166 -11.28 -19.96 -18.12
C SER A 166 -11.96 -18.60 -18.28
N SER A 167 -12.30 -18.22 -19.51
CA SER A 167 -13.05 -16.99 -19.81
C SER A 167 -14.51 -17.04 -19.36
N GLU A 168 -14.92 -18.02 -18.55
CA GLU A 168 -16.31 -18.36 -18.31
C GLU A 168 -16.59 -18.49 -16.82
N ILE A 169 -17.60 -17.77 -16.34
CA ILE A 169 -18.12 -17.84 -14.98
C ILE A 169 -19.36 -18.72 -14.99
N ILE A 170 -19.28 -19.81 -14.21
CA ILE A 170 -20.40 -20.73 -13.99
C ILE A 170 -20.95 -20.47 -12.59
N GLY A 171 -22.21 -20.03 -12.52
CA GLY A 171 -22.88 -19.64 -11.28
C GLY A 171 -24.32 -19.22 -11.53
N THR A 172 -25.06 -18.92 -10.47
CA THR A 172 -26.41 -18.32 -10.61
C THR A 172 -26.27 -16.82 -10.62
N ALA A 173 -26.69 -16.18 -11.72
CA ALA A 173 -26.72 -14.74 -11.86
C ALA A 173 -28.15 -14.20 -11.69
N SER A 174 -28.31 -13.12 -10.93
CA SER A 174 -29.54 -12.34 -10.86
C SER A 174 -29.28 -10.91 -11.31
N LEU A 175 -30.28 -10.25 -11.91
CA LEU A 175 -30.16 -8.83 -12.27
C LEU A 175 -30.23 -7.97 -11.00
N LEU A 176 -29.31 -7.03 -10.85
CA LEU A 176 -29.27 -6.06 -9.75
C LEU A 176 -30.23 -4.90 -10.02
N GLU A 177 -30.89 -4.38 -8.98
CA GLU A 177 -31.80 -3.24 -9.08
C GLU A 177 -31.13 -1.97 -9.60
N ASP A 178 -31.87 -1.16 -10.37
CA ASP A 178 -31.35 0.01 -11.10
C ASP A 178 -30.63 1.03 -10.21
N GLU A 179 -31.10 1.28 -8.98
CA GLU A 179 -30.45 2.24 -8.07
C GLU A 179 -29.09 1.73 -7.56
N GLN A 180 -28.98 0.45 -7.25
CA GLN A 180 -27.73 -0.18 -6.79
C GLN A 180 -26.74 -0.33 -7.95
N SER A 181 -27.24 -0.75 -9.11
CA SER A 181 -26.53 -0.72 -10.40
C SER A 181 -25.96 0.67 -10.66
N GLU A 182 -26.78 1.72 -10.60
CA GLU A 182 -26.33 3.10 -10.81
C GLU A 182 -25.25 3.56 -9.84
N LYS A 183 -25.32 3.18 -8.55
CA LYS A 183 -24.26 3.48 -7.58
C LYS A 183 -22.94 2.81 -7.97
N LEU A 184 -22.96 1.57 -8.45
CA LEU A 184 -21.76 0.85 -8.92
C LEU A 184 -21.19 1.46 -10.20
N TRP A 185 -22.02 1.73 -11.21
CA TRP A 185 -21.57 2.38 -12.44
C TRP A 185 -21.02 3.80 -12.18
N LYS A 186 -21.63 4.58 -11.28
CA LYS A 186 -21.10 5.87 -10.84
C LYS A 186 -19.79 5.76 -10.07
N ARG A 187 -19.57 4.66 -9.32
CA ARG A 187 -18.31 4.41 -8.62
C ARG A 187 -17.14 4.21 -9.59
N PHE A 188 -17.34 3.41 -10.64
CA PHE A 188 -16.27 3.06 -11.59
C PHE A 188 -16.10 4.06 -12.74
N PHE A 189 -17.17 4.74 -13.16
CA PHE A 189 -17.18 5.62 -14.34
C PHE A 189 -17.58 7.07 -14.03
N GLY A 190 -17.70 7.44 -12.74
CA GLY A 190 -18.08 8.79 -12.33
C GLY A 190 -19.41 9.25 -12.93
N ALA A 191 -19.43 10.48 -13.46
CA ALA A 191 -20.62 11.01 -14.15
C ALA A 191 -20.93 10.26 -15.46
N ALA A 192 -19.91 9.76 -16.18
CA ALA A 192 -20.08 9.08 -17.46
C ALA A 192 -20.91 7.79 -17.33
N GLY A 193 -20.80 7.07 -16.20
CA GLY A 193 -21.62 5.88 -15.93
C GLY A 193 -23.14 6.13 -15.86
N SER A 194 -23.58 7.39 -15.90
CA SER A 194 -25.00 7.76 -15.97
C SER A 194 -25.55 7.96 -17.40
N THR A 195 -24.70 8.10 -18.42
CA THR A 195 -25.14 8.40 -19.80
C THR A 195 -25.46 7.16 -20.64
N ILE A 196 -25.09 5.97 -20.17
CA ILE A 196 -25.29 4.69 -20.86
C ILE A 196 -26.39 3.84 -20.19
N LYS A 197 -26.99 2.91 -20.96
CA LYS A 197 -27.87 1.88 -20.41
C LYS A 197 -27.03 0.92 -19.55
N LYS A 198 -27.37 0.81 -18.27
CA LYS A 198 -26.65 0.00 -17.29
C LYS A 198 -27.25 -1.41 -17.24
N ILE A 199 -26.39 -2.43 -17.26
CA ILE A 199 -26.76 -3.82 -16.93
C ILE A 199 -25.80 -4.28 -15.86
N THR A 200 -26.33 -4.78 -14.75
CA THR A 200 -25.51 -5.33 -13.65
C THR A 200 -26.10 -6.63 -13.16
N TYR A 201 -25.29 -7.68 -13.20
CA TYR A 201 -25.59 -8.97 -12.60
C TYR A 201 -24.99 -9.06 -11.20
N THR A 202 -25.62 -9.84 -10.34
CA THR A 202 -25.07 -10.34 -9.09
C THR A 202 -24.89 -11.84 -9.25
N VAL A 203 -23.66 -12.33 -9.16
CA VAL A 203 -23.30 -13.71 -9.48
C VAL A 203 -22.88 -14.43 -8.21
N LYS A 204 -23.64 -15.46 -7.85
CA LYS A 204 -23.23 -16.44 -6.86
C LYS A 204 -22.51 -17.57 -7.59
N LEU A 205 -21.24 -17.79 -7.26
CA LEU A 205 -20.43 -18.75 -8.01
C LEU A 205 -20.92 -20.17 -7.71
N ARG A 206 -20.84 -21.09 -8.67
CA ARG A 206 -21.28 -22.47 -8.44
C ARG A 206 -20.37 -23.12 -7.40
N GLY A 207 -20.81 -23.08 -6.15
CA GLY A 207 -20.03 -23.51 -5.00
C GLY A 207 -19.57 -24.95 -5.13
N ASN A 208 -18.30 -25.13 -5.53
CA ASN A 208 -17.58 -26.33 -5.19
C ASN A 208 -17.64 -26.46 -3.67
N ARG A 209 -18.15 -27.60 -3.18
CA ARG A 209 -18.08 -27.97 -1.75
C ARG A 209 -16.61 -28.28 -1.41
N CYS A 210 -15.75 -27.26 -1.44
CA CYS A 210 -14.36 -27.32 -1.02
C CYS A 210 -14.31 -27.39 0.51
N THR A 211 -14.64 -28.59 0.98
CA THR A 211 -14.30 -29.23 2.25
C THR A 211 -13.44 -28.41 3.22
N ASP A 212 -13.92 -28.32 4.46
CA ASP A 212 -13.29 -27.71 5.64
C ASP A 212 -12.01 -28.43 6.12
N ARG A 213 -11.06 -28.71 5.21
CA ARG A 213 -9.86 -29.52 5.48
C ARG A 213 -8.54 -28.96 4.95
N ALA A 214 -8.52 -27.73 4.44
CA ALA A 214 -7.28 -27.01 4.17
C ALA A 214 -6.89 -26.16 5.39
N GLY A 215 -6.06 -26.70 6.28
CA GLY A 215 -5.66 -26.07 7.54
C GLY A 215 -4.99 -24.70 7.35
N PHE A 216 -5.77 -23.63 7.50
CA PHE A 216 -5.34 -22.24 7.51
C PHE A 216 -5.60 -21.63 8.89
N ASP A 217 -5.01 -22.26 9.92
CA ASP A 217 -5.11 -21.82 11.32
C ASP A 217 -4.59 -20.39 11.48
N GLY A 218 -5.48 -19.45 11.81
CA GLY A 218 -5.10 -18.10 12.23
C GLY A 218 -6.01 -16.94 11.83
N CYS A 219 -6.94 -17.08 10.87
CA CYS A 219 -7.80 -15.96 10.43
C CYS A 219 -9.31 -16.24 10.32
N GLY A 220 -9.78 -17.49 10.39
CA GLY A 220 -11.19 -17.82 10.14
C GLY A 220 -12.21 -17.14 11.09
N ALA A 221 -11.89 -17.08 12.38
CA ALA A 221 -12.83 -16.65 13.43
C ALA A 221 -13.32 -15.19 13.32
N PHE A 222 -12.63 -14.34 12.55
CA PHE A 222 -13.02 -12.92 12.37
C PHE A 222 -13.87 -12.67 11.11
N LEU A 223 -13.79 -13.54 10.09
CA LEU A 223 -14.62 -13.41 8.88
C LEU A 223 -16.01 -14.05 9.03
N GLU A 224 -16.12 -15.14 9.80
CA GLU A 224 -17.37 -15.90 9.97
C GLU A 224 -18.51 -15.09 10.64
N THR A 225 -18.17 -14.04 11.38
CA THR A 225 -19.14 -13.12 12.00
C THR A 225 -19.59 -11.99 11.06
N ALA A 226 -18.79 -11.66 10.05
CA ALA A 226 -19.15 -10.64 9.05
C ALA A 226 -20.11 -11.20 7.98
N THR A 227 -19.85 -12.42 7.48
CA THR A 227 -20.70 -13.10 6.47
C THR A 227 -22.14 -13.34 6.98
N LYS A 228 -22.31 -13.70 8.26
CA LYS A 228 -23.63 -13.99 8.85
C LYS A 228 -24.55 -12.76 8.97
N ARG A 229 -24.02 -11.53 8.96
CA ARG A 229 -24.85 -10.29 8.95
C ARG A 229 -25.26 -9.82 7.56
N GLY A 230 -24.52 -10.17 6.50
CA GLY A 230 -24.87 -9.79 5.12
C GLY A 230 -25.94 -10.68 4.48
N GLN A 231 -26.00 -11.95 4.88
CA GLN A 231 -26.88 -12.94 4.23
C GLN A 231 -28.37 -12.75 4.55
N GLN A 232 -28.70 -12.17 5.70
CA GLN A 232 -30.06 -12.22 6.26
C GLN A 232 -31.04 -11.14 5.71
N VAL A 233 -30.62 -10.35 4.72
CA VAL A 233 -31.39 -9.23 4.14
C VAL A 233 -31.86 -9.48 2.69
N LEU A 234 -31.39 -10.56 2.04
CA LEU A 234 -31.57 -10.74 0.58
C LEU A 234 -32.55 -11.85 0.15
N ASP A 235 -33.04 -12.69 1.08
CA ASP A 235 -33.83 -13.89 0.74
C ASP A 235 -35.34 -13.63 0.53
N SER A 236 -35.74 -12.47 0.00
CA SER A 236 -37.18 -12.10 -0.17
C SER A 236 -37.62 -11.72 -1.59
N ASN A 237 -36.73 -11.64 -2.58
CA ASN A 237 -37.08 -11.32 -3.99
C ASN A 237 -36.71 -12.46 -4.96
N ALA A 238 -37.37 -13.62 -4.80
CA ALA A 238 -37.14 -14.82 -5.62
C ALA A 238 -38.23 -15.02 -6.69
N ASP A 239 -38.19 -14.26 -7.80
CA ASP A 239 -39.08 -14.53 -8.95
C ASP A 239 -38.54 -14.08 -10.34
N ARG A 240 -37.24 -13.76 -10.45
CA ARG A 240 -36.55 -13.46 -11.73
C ARG A 240 -35.12 -14.02 -11.78
N SER A 241 -34.89 -15.21 -11.22
CA SER A 241 -33.63 -15.94 -11.40
C SER A 241 -33.59 -16.58 -12.80
N THR A 242 -32.97 -15.91 -13.76
CA THR A 242 -32.54 -16.58 -15.00
C THR A 242 -31.39 -17.51 -14.66
N GLU A 243 -31.46 -18.79 -15.07
CA GLU A 243 -30.27 -19.64 -15.09
C GLU A 243 -29.31 -19.11 -16.17
N ALA A 244 -28.38 -18.24 -15.76
CA ALA A 244 -27.30 -17.77 -16.61
C ALA A 244 -26.36 -18.94 -16.89
N ASN A 245 -26.63 -19.64 -18.00
CA ASN A 245 -25.95 -20.88 -18.36
C ASN A 245 -24.43 -20.73 -18.45
N SER A 246 -23.94 -19.56 -18.85
CA SER A 246 -22.65 -19.02 -18.38
C SER A 246 -22.52 -17.52 -18.67
N LEU A 247 -21.61 -16.84 -17.95
CA LEU A 247 -21.21 -15.47 -18.24
C LEU A 247 -19.76 -15.44 -18.72
N ILE A 248 -19.46 -14.80 -19.84
CA ILE A 248 -18.11 -14.79 -20.41
C ILE A 248 -17.37 -13.53 -19.95
N ILE A 249 -16.25 -13.67 -19.25
CA ILE A 249 -15.45 -12.54 -18.77
C ILE A 249 -14.82 -11.80 -19.95
N ALA A 250 -15.15 -10.51 -20.07
CA ALA A 250 -14.55 -9.56 -20.99
C ALA A 250 -13.30 -8.92 -20.35
N ASP A 251 -13.46 -8.39 -19.14
CA ASP A 251 -12.41 -7.76 -18.33
C ASP A 251 -12.78 -7.87 -16.83
N TYR A 252 -11.94 -7.37 -15.94
CA TYR A 252 -12.20 -7.28 -14.51
C TYR A 252 -11.99 -5.83 -14.05
N LEU A 253 -12.78 -5.31 -13.12
CA LEU A 253 -12.56 -4.00 -12.48
C LEU A 253 -11.83 -4.15 -11.15
N ASP A 254 -12.30 -5.07 -10.31
CA ASP A 254 -11.65 -5.47 -9.06
C ASP A 254 -11.88 -6.98 -8.78
N ALA A 255 -11.62 -7.45 -7.56
CA ALA A 255 -11.82 -8.88 -7.23
C ALA A 255 -13.29 -9.33 -7.28
N ARG A 256 -14.25 -8.45 -7.00
CA ARG A 256 -15.70 -8.71 -6.98
C ARG A 256 -16.41 -8.19 -8.21
N HIS A 257 -15.86 -7.19 -8.88
CA HIS A 257 -16.52 -6.51 -10.00
C HIS A 257 -15.81 -6.89 -11.30
N VAL A 258 -16.53 -7.59 -12.19
CA VAL A 258 -16.00 -8.05 -13.49
C VAL A 258 -16.92 -7.63 -14.63
N MET A 259 -16.35 -7.40 -15.81
CA MET A 259 -17.11 -7.14 -17.03
C MET A 259 -17.38 -8.46 -17.74
N VAL A 260 -18.63 -8.68 -18.15
CA VAL A 260 -19.07 -9.94 -18.74
C VAL A 260 -19.94 -9.73 -19.98
N TYR A 261 -19.83 -10.63 -20.94
CA TYR A 261 -20.86 -10.86 -21.93
C TYR A 261 -21.87 -11.87 -21.37
N GLU A 262 -23.16 -11.63 -21.58
CA GLU A 262 -24.24 -12.58 -21.21
C GLU A 262 -24.24 -13.84 -22.08
N SER A 263 -23.58 -13.83 -23.25
CA SER A 263 -23.40 -15.01 -24.09
C SER A 263 -22.20 -14.88 -25.04
N LEU A 264 -21.76 -16.00 -25.63
CA LEU A 264 -20.77 -16.00 -26.71
C LEU A 264 -21.25 -15.19 -27.92
N LYS A 265 -22.54 -15.26 -28.23
CA LYS A 265 -23.15 -14.49 -29.32
C LYS A 265 -22.96 -12.99 -29.13
N LEU A 266 -23.17 -12.45 -27.92
CA LEU A 266 -22.95 -11.02 -27.66
C LEU A 266 -21.48 -10.62 -27.85
N LYS A 267 -20.53 -11.50 -27.51
CA LYS A 267 -19.11 -11.28 -27.79
C LYS A 267 -18.80 -11.25 -29.29
N GLU A 268 -19.51 -12.05 -30.10
CA GLU A 268 -19.42 -12.02 -31.56
C GLU A 268 -20.10 -10.78 -32.15
N ASP A 269 -21.26 -10.37 -31.61
CA ASP A 269 -21.98 -9.15 -31.97
C ASP A 269 -21.12 -7.90 -31.69
N ALA A 270 -20.35 -7.86 -30.60
CA ALA A 270 -19.36 -6.81 -30.31
C ALA A 270 -18.28 -6.69 -31.40
N ALA A 271 -17.74 -7.82 -31.89
CA ALA A 271 -16.79 -7.82 -32.99
C ALA A 271 -17.42 -7.38 -34.32
N ALA A 272 -18.70 -7.70 -34.56
CA ALA A 272 -19.44 -7.21 -35.72
C ALA A 272 -19.67 -5.68 -35.68
N ILE A 273 -19.88 -5.10 -34.49
CA ILE A 273 -19.95 -3.64 -34.29
C ILE A 273 -18.61 -2.97 -34.65
N ASP A 274 -17.47 -3.52 -34.20
CA ASP A 274 -16.14 -3.00 -34.55
C ASP A 274 -15.90 -2.97 -36.07
N VAL A 275 -16.27 -4.06 -36.77
CA VAL A 275 -16.14 -4.17 -38.24
C VAL A 275 -17.03 -3.15 -38.95
N PHE A 276 -18.28 -2.98 -38.49
CA PHE A 276 -19.20 -1.98 -39.05
C PHE A 276 -18.68 -0.55 -38.84
N LEU A 277 -18.13 -0.23 -37.67
CA LEU A 277 -17.51 1.07 -37.38
C LEU A 277 -16.29 1.33 -38.27
N ALA A 278 -15.43 0.33 -38.47
CA ALA A 278 -14.30 0.44 -39.38
C ALA A 278 -14.75 0.72 -40.83
N GLN A 279 -15.79 0.04 -41.31
CA GLN A 279 -16.39 0.29 -42.63
C GLN A 279 -16.98 1.71 -42.74
N CYS A 280 -17.71 2.18 -41.73
CA CYS A 280 -18.21 3.56 -41.69
C CYS A 280 -17.07 4.60 -41.74
N ASN A 281 -15.98 4.36 -41.00
CA ASN A 281 -14.82 5.25 -40.98
C ASN A 281 -14.10 5.28 -42.34
N GLN A 282 -13.92 4.11 -42.98
CA GLN A 282 -13.32 4.01 -44.32
C GLN A 282 -14.19 4.66 -45.41
N ALA A 283 -15.52 4.58 -45.30
CA ALA A 283 -16.45 5.21 -46.23
C ALA A 283 -16.47 6.75 -46.13
N SER A 284 -15.95 7.33 -45.04
CA SER A 284 -15.86 8.77 -44.79
C SER A 284 -14.42 9.21 -44.49
N PRO A 285 -13.50 9.11 -45.48
CA PRO A 285 -12.06 9.34 -45.25
C PRO A 285 -11.69 10.78 -44.89
N ASN A 286 -12.63 11.73 -45.03
CA ASN A 286 -12.47 13.14 -44.62
C ASN A 286 -12.96 13.39 -43.18
N HIS A 287 -12.80 12.43 -42.27
CA HIS A 287 -12.93 12.71 -40.84
C HIS A 287 -11.79 13.64 -40.41
N GLU A 288 -12.06 14.95 -40.38
CA GLU A 288 -11.18 15.89 -39.70
C GLU A 288 -10.99 15.43 -38.24
N PRO A 289 -9.75 15.46 -37.70
CA PRO A 289 -9.52 15.22 -36.28
C PRO A 289 -10.35 16.21 -35.46
N ARG A 290 -10.78 15.79 -34.26
CA ARG A 290 -11.60 16.66 -33.42
C ARG A 290 -10.87 17.98 -33.17
N ARG A 291 -11.57 19.09 -33.38
CA ARG A 291 -11.08 20.44 -33.07
C ARG A 291 -11.32 20.83 -31.61
N GLU A 292 -12.19 20.09 -30.91
CA GLU A 292 -12.64 20.34 -29.55
C GLU A 292 -12.64 19.04 -28.71
N PRO A 293 -12.23 19.10 -27.43
CA PRO A 293 -12.22 17.95 -26.54
C PRO A 293 -13.63 17.39 -26.34
N PRO A 294 -13.79 16.08 -26.18
CA PRO A 294 -15.07 15.46 -25.86
C PRO A 294 -15.51 15.77 -24.43
N ASN A 295 -16.82 15.70 -24.20
CA ASN A 295 -17.39 15.83 -22.86
C ASN A 295 -17.32 14.50 -22.12
N ILE A 296 -17.23 14.54 -20.79
CA ILE A 296 -17.38 13.36 -19.94
C ILE A 296 -18.80 12.80 -20.13
N GLY A 297 -18.89 11.52 -20.49
CA GLY A 297 -20.14 10.85 -20.85
C GLY A 297 -20.44 10.78 -22.35
N ASP A 298 -19.64 11.42 -23.21
CA ASP A 298 -19.76 11.25 -24.68
C ASP A 298 -19.45 9.80 -25.09
N VAL A 299 -20.24 9.27 -26.02
CA VAL A 299 -19.95 8.03 -26.75
C VAL A 299 -19.31 8.37 -28.09
N VAL A 300 -18.06 7.96 -28.27
CA VAL A 300 -17.19 8.29 -29.41
C VAL A 300 -16.53 7.01 -29.95
N GLY A 301 -15.77 7.13 -31.03
CA GLY A 301 -15.05 6.02 -31.65
C GLY A 301 -13.56 6.14 -31.36
N LEU A 302 -12.92 5.03 -30.98
CA LEU A 302 -11.46 4.94 -30.87
C LEU A 302 -10.91 4.13 -32.04
N VAL A 303 -10.04 4.73 -32.84
CA VAL A 303 -9.34 4.05 -33.95
C VAL A 303 -8.11 3.35 -33.40
N LEU A 304 -8.18 2.03 -33.23
CA LEU A 304 -7.04 1.19 -32.80
C LEU A 304 -6.18 0.75 -33.99
N SER A 305 -6.79 0.58 -35.16
CA SER A 305 -6.13 0.34 -36.45
C SER A 305 -7.04 0.76 -37.61
N SER A 306 -6.56 0.66 -38.85
CA SER A 306 -7.37 0.88 -40.06
C SER A 306 -8.57 -0.06 -40.19
N GLU A 307 -8.57 -1.18 -39.46
CA GLU A 307 -9.59 -2.24 -39.51
C GLU A 307 -10.35 -2.40 -38.18
N CYS A 308 -9.95 -1.68 -37.13
CA CYS A 308 -10.53 -1.80 -35.79
C CYS A 308 -10.84 -0.42 -35.21
N VAL A 309 -12.14 -0.14 -35.12
CA VAL A 309 -12.69 1.08 -34.52
C VAL A 309 -13.71 0.65 -33.46
N GLN A 310 -13.49 1.01 -32.20
CA GLN A 310 -14.35 0.60 -31.08
C GLN A 310 -15.23 1.74 -30.58
N ARG A 311 -16.44 1.45 -30.07
CA ARG A 311 -17.22 2.43 -29.32
C ARG A 311 -16.62 2.60 -27.93
N VAL A 312 -16.29 3.83 -27.56
CA VAL A 312 -15.75 4.16 -26.24
C VAL A 312 -16.54 5.26 -25.56
N LEU A 313 -16.70 5.13 -24.25
CA LEU A 313 -17.28 6.12 -23.35
C LEU A 313 -16.16 7.00 -22.81
N VAL A 314 -16.29 8.32 -22.91
CA VAL A 314 -15.32 9.25 -22.34
C VAL A 314 -15.55 9.38 -20.83
N VAL A 315 -14.62 8.84 -20.03
CA VAL A 315 -14.74 8.76 -18.57
C VAL A 315 -14.10 9.99 -17.90
N LYS A 316 -12.98 10.46 -18.44
CA LYS A 316 -12.19 11.58 -17.91
C LYS A 316 -11.44 12.26 -19.06
N VAL A 317 -11.27 13.57 -19.00
CA VAL A 317 -10.40 14.33 -19.91
C VAL A 317 -9.48 15.20 -19.06
N ILE A 318 -8.18 15.13 -19.32
CA ILE A 318 -7.14 15.91 -18.64
C ILE A 318 -6.19 16.43 -19.72
N GLU A 319 -6.17 17.75 -19.92
CA GLU A 319 -5.33 18.40 -20.94
C GLU A 319 -5.60 17.85 -22.35
N ASP A 320 -4.63 17.18 -22.97
CA ASP A 320 -4.70 16.52 -24.29
C ASP A 320 -5.14 15.04 -24.20
N VAL A 321 -5.19 14.45 -23.01
CA VAL A 321 -5.49 13.02 -22.83
C VAL A 321 -6.94 12.77 -22.40
N ALA A 322 -7.63 11.88 -23.13
CA ALA A 322 -8.89 11.29 -22.70
C ALA A 322 -8.66 9.87 -22.14
N SER A 323 -9.19 9.61 -20.94
CA SER A 323 -9.39 8.26 -20.41
C SER A 323 -10.76 7.76 -20.89
N VAL A 324 -10.75 6.71 -21.69
CA VAL A 324 -11.94 6.16 -22.35
C VAL A 324 -12.13 4.67 -22.02
N TRP A 325 -13.38 4.23 -22.00
CA TRP A 325 -13.77 2.84 -21.72
C TRP A 325 -14.49 2.23 -22.92
N SER A 326 -14.00 1.10 -23.44
CA SER A 326 -14.61 0.38 -24.56
C SER A 326 -15.92 -0.27 -24.13
N ILE A 327 -17.01 0.27 -24.67
CA ILE A 327 -18.40 -0.03 -24.32
C ILE A 327 -18.81 -1.47 -24.72
N ASP A 328 -18.09 -2.03 -25.68
CA ASP A 328 -18.35 -3.35 -26.24
C ASP A 328 -17.34 -4.41 -25.79
N HIS A 329 -16.16 -4.02 -25.26
CA HIS A 329 -15.09 -4.96 -24.89
C HIS A 329 -14.66 -4.88 -23.42
N GLY A 330 -15.08 -3.85 -22.68
CA GLY A 330 -14.79 -3.68 -21.25
C GLY A 330 -13.43 -3.04 -20.92
N HIS A 331 -12.55 -2.86 -21.91
CA HIS A 331 -11.18 -2.35 -21.74
C HIS A 331 -11.11 -0.84 -21.51
N PHE A 332 -10.04 -0.38 -20.85
CA PHE A 332 -9.73 1.04 -20.67
C PHE A 332 -8.53 1.46 -21.52
N TYR A 333 -8.58 2.69 -22.05
CA TYR A 333 -7.51 3.29 -22.82
C TYR A 333 -7.26 4.74 -22.35
N ASN A 334 -6.01 5.19 -22.44
CA ASN A 334 -5.65 6.60 -22.35
C ASN A 334 -5.07 7.00 -23.71
N VAL A 335 -5.70 7.96 -24.38
CA VAL A 335 -5.43 8.34 -25.77
C VAL A 335 -5.44 9.85 -25.93
N GLY A 336 -4.81 10.38 -26.98
CA GLY A 336 -5.03 11.78 -27.35
C GLY A 336 -6.50 11.96 -27.70
N TRP A 337 -7.16 13.03 -27.22
CA TRP A 337 -8.57 13.19 -27.53
C TRP A 337 -8.82 13.56 -29.00
N GLU A 338 -7.78 14.01 -29.71
CA GLU A 338 -7.75 14.17 -31.17
C GLU A 338 -7.84 12.83 -31.93
N ASP A 339 -7.43 11.70 -31.33
CA ASP A 339 -7.50 10.35 -31.91
C ASP A 339 -8.94 9.77 -31.89
N LEU A 340 -9.88 10.47 -31.23
CA LEU A 340 -11.26 10.04 -31.05
C LEU A 340 -12.16 10.59 -32.16
N ILE A 341 -12.85 9.71 -32.87
CA ILE A 341 -13.78 10.07 -33.96
C ILE A 341 -15.23 10.19 -33.48
N ASN A 342 -16.04 10.96 -34.20
CA ASN A 342 -17.47 11.07 -33.93
C ASN A 342 -18.24 9.85 -34.46
N VAL A 343 -18.84 9.07 -33.56
CA VAL A 343 -19.71 7.94 -33.91
C VAL A 343 -21.10 8.44 -34.30
N ALA A 344 -21.78 7.75 -35.24
CA ALA A 344 -23.12 8.09 -35.70
C ALA A 344 -24.17 8.01 -34.55
N PRO A 345 -25.21 8.87 -34.51
CA PRO A 345 -26.18 8.90 -33.41
C PRO A 345 -26.88 7.56 -33.14
N SER A 346 -27.18 6.78 -34.18
CA SER A 346 -27.73 5.42 -34.06
C SER A 346 -26.82 4.50 -33.23
N LEU A 347 -25.53 4.49 -33.52
CA LEU A 347 -24.52 3.69 -32.82
C LEU A 347 -24.21 4.21 -31.40
N ARG A 348 -24.42 5.50 -31.12
CA ARG A 348 -24.37 6.04 -29.75
C ARG A 348 -25.55 5.56 -28.90
N SER A 349 -26.71 5.32 -29.52
CA SER A 349 -27.93 4.89 -28.83
C SER A 349 -27.99 3.38 -28.53
N LEU A 350 -27.15 2.57 -29.19
CA LEU A 350 -27.06 1.14 -28.90
C LEU A 350 -26.52 0.91 -27.48
N PRO A 351 -27.09 -0.04 -26.70
CA PRO A 351 -26.63 -0.34 -25.35
C PRO A 351 -25.20 -0.89 -25.34
N PRO A 352 -24.53 -0.92 -24.17
CA PRO A 352 -23.30 -1.68 -23.98
C PRO A 352 -23.50 -3.17 -24.25
N THR A 353 -22.51 -3.79 -24.90
CA THR A 353 -22.51 -5.24 -25.14
C THR A 353 -21.91 -6.02 -23.96
N VAL A 354 -21.08 -5.35 -23.15
CA VAL A 354 -20.65 -5.86 -21.83
C VAL A 354 -21.53 -5.33 -20.70
N ALA A 355 -21.81 -6.20 -19.75
CA ALA A 355 -22.46 -5.90 -18.48
C ALA A 355 -21.47 -5.96 -17.31
N LEU A 356 -21.81 -5.28 -16.22
CA LEU A 356 -21.08 -5.43 -14.95
C LEU A 356 -21.59 -6.67 -14.21
N ALA A 357 -20.72 -7.43 -13.55
CA ALA A 357 -21.08 -8.54 -12.68
C ALA A 357 -20.41 -8.42 -11.31
N VAL A 358 -21.21 -8.57 -10.25
CA VAL A 358 -20.81 -8.50 -8.84
C VAL A 358 -20.76 -9.91 -8.27
N LEU A 359 -19.57 -10.41 -7.97
CA LEU A 359 -19.34 -11.77 -7.48
C LEU A 359 -19.53 -11.81 -5.95
N GLN A 360 -20.59 -12.50 -5.48
CA GLN A 360 -20.95 -12.52 -4.05
C GLN A 360 -19.93 -13.27 -3.19
N ASP A 361 -19.60 -14.50 -3.56
CA ASP A 361 -18.77 -15.42 -2.74
C ASP A 361 -17.25 -15.19 -2.90
N VAL A 362 -16.85 -14.08 -3.54
CA VAL A 362 -15.45 -13.75 -3.78
C VAL A 362 -14.94 -12.83 -2.69
N GLU A 363 -14.07 -13.34 -1.84
CA GLU A 363 -13.41 -12.56 -0.80
C GLU A 363 -11.96 -12.25 -1.15
N ALA A 364 -11.53 -11.08 -0.72
CA ALA A 364 -10.18 -10.58 -0.83
C ALA A 364 -9.29 -11.28 0.20
N VAL A 365 -8.61 -12.35 -0.23
CA VAL A 365 -7.67 -13.11 0.61
C VAL A 365 -6.27 -12.53 0.44
N PRO A 366 -5.48 -12.27 1.50
CA PRO A 366 -4.08 -11.87 1.40
C PRO A 366 -3.28 -12.65 0.34
N PHE A 367 -2.40 -11.99 -0.42
CA PHE A 367 -1.51 -12.64 -1.39
C PHE A 367 -0.05 -12.70 -0.92
N PRO A 368 0.25 -13.46 0.15
CA PRO A 368 1.60 -13.52 0.73
C PRO A 368 2.61 -14.11 -0.25
N LYS A 369 2.19 -14.79 -1.33
CA LYS A 369 3.11 -15.29 -2.37
C LYS A 369 3.93 -14.16 -3.03
N LEU A 370 3.30 -13.05 -3.42
CA LEU A 370 4.00 -11.90 -4.00
C LEU A 370 4.86 -11.20 -2.95
N LEU A 371 4.29 -10.91 -1.77
CA LEU A 371 5.02 -10.27 -0.67
C LEU A 371 6.27 -11.07 -0.26
N ARG A 372 6.16 -12.39 -0.08
CA ARG A 372 7.28 -13.29 0.19
C ARG A 372 8.36 -13.17 -0.89
N GLU A 373 8.00 -13.11 -2.18
CA GLU A 373 8.99 -12.93 -3.25
C GLU A 373 9.61 -11.53 -3.27
N CYS A 374 8.84 -10.47 -2.99
CA CYS A 374 9.38 -9.13 -2.82
C CYS A 374 10.44 -9.08 -1.71
N VAL A 375 10.12 -9.62 -0.53
CA VAL A 375 11.04 -9.65 0.62
C VAL A 375 12.22 -10.61 0.41
N LYS A 376 12.05 -11.70 -0.36
CA LYS A 376 13.19 -12.54 -0.80
C LYS A 376 14.13 -11.79 -1.75
N VAL A 377 13.62 -11.00 -2.70
CA VAL A 377 14.46 -10.15 -3.56
C VAL A 377 15.20 -9.10 -2.73
N LEU A 378 14.51 -8.42 -1.80
CA LEU A 378 15.15 -7.50 -0.85
C LEU A 378 16.24 -8.19 -0.02
N ARG A 379 15.99 -9.42 0.47
CA ARG A 379 16.99 -10.22 1.18
C ARG A 379 18.19 -10.53 0.29
N VAL A 380 18.02 -10.95 -0.96
CA VAL A 380 19.15 -11.22 -1.88
C VAL A 380 19.96 -9.95 -2.16
N VAL A 381 19.29 -8.80 -2.29
CA VAL A 381 19.96 -7.49 -2.39
C VAL A 381 20.78 -7.18 -1.12
N ALA A 382 20.26 -7.48 0.07
CA ALA A 382 20.96 -7.27 1.34
C ALA A 382 22.08 -8.31 1.61
N ASP A 383 21.92 -9.57 1.21
CA ASP A 383 22.80 -10.71 1.55
C ASP A 383 24.06 -10.80 0.67
N HIS A 384 24.34 -9.80 -0.17
CA HIS A 384 25.55 -9.79 -1.00
C HIS A 384 26.84 -9.72 -0.15
N GLY A 385 27.45 -10.88 0.08
CA GLY A 385 28.61 -11.09 0.96
C GLY A 385 29.96 -10.64 0.38
N THR A 386 29.99 -9.49 -0.30
CA THR A 386 31.20 -8.97 -0.94
C THR A 386 31.89 -7.94 -0.05
N HIS A 387 33.17 -8.15 0.30
CA HIS A 387 34.02 -7.16 0.98
C HIS A 387 34.34 -5.90 0.13
N GLU A 388 33.51 -5.57 -0.85
CA GLU A 388 33.69 -4.48 -1.81
C GLU A 388 32.89 -3.27 -1.32
N GLY A 389 33.52 -2.45 -0.47
CA GLY A 389 32.84 -1.40 0.30
C GLY A 389 32.05 -0.36 -0.51
N THR A 390 32.34 -0.21 -1.81
CA THR A 390 31.56 0.62 -2.73
C THR A 390 30.14 0.07 -2.92
N LEU A 391 29.97 -1.24 -3.08
CA LEU A 391 28.67 -1.88 -3.27
C LEU A 391 27.86 -1.88 -1.97
N ASP A 392 28.51 -2.12 -0.83
CA ASP A 392 27.90 -2.00 0.50
C ASP A 392 27.36 -0.58 0.75
N THR A 393 28.12 0.44 0.36
CA THR A 393 27.70 1.84 0.47
C THR A 393 26.48 2.14 -0.42
N ILE A 394 26.46 1.64 -1.66
CA ILE A 394 25.31 1.79 -2.56
C ILE A 394 24.07 1.09 -1.97
N ILE A 395 24.19 -0.15 -1.49
CA ILE A 395 23.08 -0.89 -0.88
C ILE A 395 22.52 -0.08 0.30
N VAL A 396 23.36 0.33 1.26
CA VAL A 396 22.91 1.10 2.43
C VAL A 396 22.25 2.42 2.01
N THR A 397 22.87 3.17 1.11
CA THR A 397 22.32 4.46 0.64
C THR A 397 20.93 4.28 0.02
N LYS A 398 20.70 3.22 -0.77
CA LYS A 398 19.37 2.91 -1.34
C LYS A 398 18.38 2.39 -0.28
N VAL A 399 18.83 1.57 0.68
CA VAL A 399 18.03 1.09 1.82
C VAL A 399 17.47 2.28 2.61
N THR A 400 18.32 3.26 2.94
CA THR A 400 17.92 4.45 3.69
C THR A 400 17.08 5.41 2.84
N ALA A 401 17.47 5.68 1.60
CA ALA A 401 16.77 6.65 0.73
C ALA A 401 15.35 6.23 0.32
N PHE A 402 15.02 4.94 0.35
CA PHE A 402 13.69 4.43 0.01
C PHE A 402 12.85 3.98 1.22
N GLY A 403 13.32 4.20 2.47
CA GLY A 403 12.60 3.76 3.67
C GLY A 403 12.47 2.24 3.80
N MET A 404 13.40 1.48 3.19
CA MET A 404 13.36 0.02 3.21
C MET A 404 13.52 -0.54 4.63
N ALA A 405 14.27 0.15 5.49
CA ALA A 405 14.37 -0.21 6.91
C ALA A 405 13.00 -0.15 7.60
N ASP A 406 12.27 0.96 7.49
CA ASP A 406 10.93 1.13 8.07
C ASP A 406 10.00 0.00 7.68
N VAL A 407 9.88 -0.26 6.38
CA VAL A 407 9.03 -1.32 5.82
C VAL A 407 9.44 -2.71 6.30
N LEU A 408 10.74 -3.00 6.40
CA LEU A 408 11.21 -4.29 6.93
C LEU A 408 10.94 -4.46 8.44
N PHE A 409 10.88 -3.38 9.23
CA PHE A 409 10.44 -3.45 10.63
C PHE A 409 8.93 -3.60 10.76
N ASP A 410 8.14 -2.94 9.91
CA ASP A 410 6.69 -3.10 9.86
C ASP A 410 6.33 -4.55 9.48
N LEU A 411 7.05 -5.14 8.52
CA LEU A 411 6.95 -6.56 8.15
C LEU A 411 7.37 -7.56 9.24
N LEU A 412 7.95 -7.12 10.38
CA LEU A 412 8.09 -8.00 11.55
C LEU A 412 6.76 -8.26 12.25
N PHE A 413 5.71 -7.48 11.97
CA PHE A 413 4.37 -7.65 12.53
C PHE A 413 3.40 -8.36 11.57
N CYS A 414 3.79 -8.53 10.30
CA CYS A 414 3.02 -9.27 9.29
C CYS A 414 2.57 -10.66 9.80
N SER A 415 1.33 -11.06 9.51
CA SER A 415 0.77 -12.36 9.93
C SER A 415 1.52 -13.56 9.33
N ASP A 416 2.13 -13.42 8.16
CA ASP A 416 2.90 -14.47 7.51
C ASP A 416 4.29 -14.69 8.13
N TYR A 417 4.46 -15.86 8.77
CA TYR A 417 5.73 -16.31 9.38
C TYR A 417 6.93 -16.23 8.41
N ILE A 418 6.75 -16.68 7.16
CA ILE A 418 7.86 -16.72 6.19
C ILE A 418 8.32 -15.29 5.85
N THR A 419 7.39 -14.36 5.70
CA THR A 419 7.65 -12.94 5.49
C THR A 419 8.38 -12.33 6.68
N ARG A 420 7.87 -12.47 7.92
CA ARG A 420 8.53 -11.97 9.15
C ARG A 420 9.98 -12.46 9.25
N MET A 421 10.18 -13.77 9.07
CA MET A 421 11.51 -14.38 9.19
C MET A 421 12.45 -13.96 8.07
N THR A 422 11.94 -13.72 6.86
CA THR A 422 12.76 -13.20 5.76
C THR A 422 13.11 -11.72 5.96
N ALA A 423 12.19 -10.91 6.52
CA ALA A 423 12.42 -9.53 6.88
C ALA A 423 13.46 -9.39 8.01
N ALA A 424 13.35 -10.17 9.10
CA ALA A 424 14.35 -10.24 10.16
C ALA A 424 15.73 -10.65 9.64
N LYS A 425 15.79 -11.66 8.76
CA LYS A 425 17.04 -12.09 8.10
C LYS A 425 17.62 -11.00 7.18
N CYS A 426 16.78 -10.22 6.50
CA CYS A 426 17.20 -9.05 5.71
C CYS A 426 17.80 -7.94 6.59
N LEU A 427 17.10 -7.56 7.67
CA LEU A 427 17.55 -6.54 8.64
C LEU A 427 18.89 -6.90 9.29
N MET A 428 19.09 -8.16 9.68
CA MET A 428 20.38 -8.64 10.19
C MET A 428 21.51 -8.43 9.17
N LYS A 429 21.29 -8.73 7.88
CA LYS A 429 22.29 -8.52 6.81
C LYS A 429 22.58 -7.05 6.54
N ILE A 430 21.59 -6.16 6.73
CA ILE A 430 21.81 -4.70 6.70
C ILE A 430 22.69 -4.28 7.90
N CYS A 431 22.41 -4.76 9.10
CA CYS A 431 23.14 -4.43 10.34
C CYS A 431 24.57 -5.02 10.42
N CYS A 432 24.89 -6.03 9.60
CA CYS A 432 26.28 -6.49 9.42
C CYS A 432 27.20 -5.39 8.88
N ARG A 433 26.68 -4.49 8.03
CA ARG A 433 27.42 -3.34 7.47
C ARG A 433 27.44 -2.18 8.47
N GLN A 434 28.55 -1.45 8.59
CA GLN A 434 28.67 -0.34 9.53
C GLN A 434 27.62 0.76 9.27
N ASN A 435 27.54 1.26 8.04
CA ASN A 435 26.58 2.31 7.67
C ASN A 435 25.13 1.79 7.75
N GLY A 436 24.91 0.51 7.43
CA GLY A 436 23.60 -0.14 7.54
C GLY A 436 23.14 -0.28 8.98
N ARG A 437 24.06 -0.60 9.89
CA ARG A 437 23.83 -0.56 11.33
C ARG A 437 23.48 0.84 11.78
N GLN A 438 24.24 1.88 11.41
CA GLN A 438 23.90 3.27 11.78
C GLN A 438 22.51 3.68 11.27
N ALA A 439 22.12 3.27 10.06
CA ALA A 439 20.79 3.54 9.52
C ALA A 439 19.66 2.82 10.27
N VAL A 440 19.91 1.60 10.77
CA VAL A 440 18.93 0.73 11.46
C VAL A 440 18.98 0.85 13.00
N ALA A 441 20.06 1.39 13.56
CA ALA A 441 20.26 1.56 14.99
C ALA A 441 19.68 2.88 15.51
N ARG A 442 18.43 3.18 15.11
CA ARG A 442 17.61 4.26 15.68
C ARG A 442 16.75 3.68 16.80
N ALA A 443 16.57 4.42 17.91
CA ALA A 443 15.79 3.97 19.07
C ALA A 443 14.38 3.43 18.70
N ALA A 444 13.69 4.07 17.75
CA ALA A 444 12.37 3.63 17.27
C ALA A 444 12.37 2.20 16.67
N TYR A 445 13.42 1.81 15.95
CA TYR A 445 13.53 0.46 15.36
C TYR A 445 13.84 -0.60 16.42
N VAL A 446 14.63 -0.24 17.43
CA VAL A 446 14.87 -1.12 18.59
C VAL A 446 13.56 -1.36 19.34
N LYS A 447 12.77 -0.30 19.57
CA LYS A 447 11.43 -0.42 20.18
C LYS A 447 10.51 -1.33 19.36
N LYS A 448 10.48 -1.21 18.03
CA LYS A 448 9.71 -2.13 17.16
C LYS A 448 10.16 -3.60 17.31
N ALA A 449 11.47 -3.88 17.27
CA ALA A 449 11.99 -5.24 17.46
C ALA A 449 11.66 -5.81 18.85
N LEU A 450 11.67 -4.96 19.90
CA LEU A 450 11.33 -5.36 21.27
C LEU A 450 9.84 -5.62 21.47
N LEU A 451 8.98 -4.75 20.93
CA LEU A 451 7.53 -4.95 20.93
C LEU A 451 7.18 -6.29 20.27
N ARG A 452 7.82 -6.61 19.13
CA ARG A 452 7.63 -7.93 18.50
C ARG A 452 8.17 -9.07 19.36
N LEU A 453 9.35 -8.93 19.97
CA LEU A 453 9.92 -9.97 20.85
C LEU A 453 9.03 -10.25 22.07
N ASP A 454 8.47 -9.21 22.69
CA ASP A 454 7.58 -9.37 23.85
C ASP A 454 6.20 -9.91 23.44
N PHE A 455 5.68 -9.52 22.27
CA PHE A 455 4.49 -10.15 21.66
C PHE A 455 4.71 -11.65 21.44
N THR A 456 5.79 -12.03 20.77
CA THR A 456 6.12 -13.44 20.44
C THR A 456 6.42 -14.26 21.71
N ARG A 457 6.96 -13.65 22.77
CA ARG A 457 7.07 -14.27 24.11
C ARG A 457 5.70 -14.47 24.77
N SER A 458 4.79 -13.52 24.63
CA SER A 458 3.48 -13.54 25.32
C SER A 458 2.50 -14.51 24.66
N HIS A 459 2.70 -14.80 23.37
CA HIS A 459 1.96 -15.81 22.60
C HIS A 459 2.78 -17.11 22.43
N PHE A 460 3.63 -17.46 23.39
CA PHE A 460 4.39 -18.71 23.33
C PHE A 460 3.42 -19.89 23.47
N PRO A 461 3.29 -20.77 22.45
CA PRO A 461 2.25 -21.79 22.43
C PRO A 461 2.52 -22.88 23.46
N VAL A 462 1.43 -23.40 24.04
CA VAL A 462 1.43 -24.58 24.91
C VAL A 462 0.88 -25.74 24.08
N GLY A 463 1.73 -26.62 23.58
CA GLY A 463 1.32 -27.75 22.74
C GLY A 463 2.28 -28.04 21.58
N ASP A 464 1.76 -28.03 20.35
CA ASP A 464 2.41 -28.48 19.11
C ASP A 464 3.89 -28.05 18.95
N ASP A 465 4.78 -29.04 18.85
CA ASP A 465 6.22 -28.88 18.63
C ASP A 465 6.54 -28.02 17.38
N SER A 466 5.72 -28.07 16.33
CA SER A 466 5.90 -27.26 15.11
C SER A 466 5.66 -25.78 15.39
N SER A 467 4.62 -25.44 16.15
CA SER A 467 4.36 -24.08 16.62
C SER A 467 5.46 -23.57 17.56
N ILE A 468 5.90 -24.40 18.51
CA ILE A 468 6.99 -24.07 19.44
C ILE A 468 8.30 -23.82 18.69
N ALA A 469 8.63 -24.65 17.70
CA ALA A 469 9.84 -24.50 16.89
C ALA A 469 9.86 -23.18 16.08
N LYS A 470 8.73 -22.80 15.47
CA LYS A 470 8.58 -21.53 14.73
C LYS A 470 8.75 -20.32 15.65
N VAL A 471 8.07 -20.31 16.79
CA VAL A 471 8.17 -19.22 17.79
C VAL A 471 9.60 -19.13 18.34
N THR A 472 10.23 -20.28 18.61
CA THR A 472 11.64 -20.39 19.03
C THR A 472 12.62 -19.84 17.97
N GLU A 473 12.41 -20.11 16.68
CA GLU A 473 13.23 -19.53 15.60
C GLU A 473 13.02 -18.01 15.50
N GLU A 474 11.78 -17.53 15.62
CA GLU A 474 11.43 -16.11 15.57
C GLU A 474 12.07 -15.31 16.71
N MET A 475 11.97 -15.80 17.95
CA MET A 475 12.62 -15.18 19.11
C MET A 475 14.14 -15.12 18.95
N ARG A 476 14.77 -16.18 18.43
CA ARG A 476 16.20 -16.20 18.11
C ARG A 476 16.56 -15.17 17.04
N ALA A 477 15.77 -15.05 15.98
CA ALA A 477 16.02 -14.08 14.92
C ALA A 477 15.93 -12.63 15.45
N LEU A 478 14.94 -12.34 16.31
CA LEU A 478 14.77 -11.02 16.95
C LEU A 478 15.90 -10.70 17.94
N LEU A 479 16.31 -11.65 18.78
CA LEU A 479 17.44 -11.50 19.70
C LEU A 479 18.77 -11.30 18.96
N ASN A 480 18.97 -11.96 17.83
CA ASN A 480 20.15 -11.76 16.99
C ASN A 480 20.11 -10.41 16.27
N LEU A 481 18.95 -9.98 15.78
CA LEU A 481 18.76 -8.64 15.21
C LEU A 481 19.10 -7.54 16.23
N LEU A 482 18.60 -7.64 17.46
CA LEU A 482 18.95 -6.73 18.56
C LEU A 482 20.47 -6.72 18.84
N GLN A 483 21.12 -7.89 18.90
CA GLN A 483 22.59 -7.97 19.02
C GLN A 483 23.30 -7.24 17.88
N PHE A 484 22.90 -7.44 16.63
CA PHE A 484 23.50 -6.77 15.47
C PHE A 484 23.28 -5.25 15.47
N MET A 485 22.17 -4.75 16.02
CA MET A 485 21.87 -3.33 16.16
C MET A 485 22.69 -2.65 17.26
N LEU A 486 22.86 -3.32 18.40
CA LEU A 486 23.62 -2.83 19.56
C LEU A 486 25.14 -2.97 19.39
N PHE A 487 25.60 -3.88 18.52
CA PHE A 487 27.03 -4.18 18.37
C PHE A 487 27.84 -2.93 17.95
N ARG A 488 28.75 -2.50 18.83
CA ARG A 488 29.57 -1.28 18.68
C ARG A 488 28.78 0.02 18.49
N ASN A 489 27.54 0.10 18.99
CA ASN A 489 26.82 1.37 19.10
C ASN A 489 26.74 1.78 20.58
N GLU A 490 27.65 2.66 21.01
CA GLU A 490 27.72 3.13 22.40
C GLU A 490 26.57 4.05 22.76
N GLN A 491 26.28 5.03 21.90
CA GLN A 491 25.15 5.93 22.07
C GLN A 491 23.84 5.16 22.26
N LEU A 492 23.52 4.24 21.35
CA LEU A 492 22.29 3.45 21.44
C LEU A 492 22.26 2.55 22.69
N ARG A 493 23.41 2.02 23.14
CA ARG A 493 23.47 1.24 24.39
C ARG A 493 23.18 2.11 25.62
N LEU A 494 23.68 3.34 25.65
CA LEU A 494 23.42 4.31 26.72
C LEU A 494 21.94 4.75 26.71
N GLU A 495 21.43 5.16 25.54
CA GLU A 495 20.02 5.53 25.34
C GLU A 495 19.04 4.43 25.77
N LEU A 496 19.44 3.15 25.66
CA LEU A 496 18.58 2.01 25.99
C LEU A 496 18.86 1.40 27.37
N ALA A 497 19.92 1.78 28.06
CA ALA A 497 20.26 1.25 29.38
C ALA A 497 19.17 1.56 30.43
N GLU A 498 18.44 2.66 30.23
CA GLU A 498 17.35 3.14 31.10
C GLU A 498 15.95 2.71 30.60
N THR A 499 15.86 1.84 29.58
CA THR A 499 14.60 1.56 28.86
C THR A 499 14.05 0.14 29.03
N ASP A 500 12.82 -0.05 28.52
CA ASP A 500 12.10 -1.33 28.39
C ASP A 500 12.95 -2.49 27.84
N LEU A 501 14.01 -2.22 27.06
CA LEU A 501 14.93 -3.25 26.54
C LEU A 501 15.41 -4.20 27.64
N LEU A 502 15.96 -3.67 28.73
CA LEU A 502 16.51 -4.51 29.78
C LEU A 502 15.39 -5.26 30.51
N ALA A 503 14.25 -4.62 30.74
CA ALA A 503 13.08 -5.24 31.35
C ALA A 503 12.56 -6.43 30.51
N VAL A 504 12.35 -6.26 29.20
CA VAL A 504 11.88 -7.31 28.28
C VAL A 504 12.87 -8.48 28.23
N VAL A 505 14.17 -8.21 28.07
CA VAL A 505 15.18 -9.28 27.96
C VAL A 505 15.40 -10.01 29.29
N VAL A 506 15.28 -9.33 30.44
CA VAL A 506 15.32 -9.97 31.77
C VAL A 506 14.04 -10.75 32.07
N ARG A 507 12.85 -10.23 31.71
CA ARG A 507 11.58 -11.00 31.78
C ARG A 507 11.71 -12.29 30.98
N LEU A 508 12.24 -12.20 29.76
CA LEU A 508 12.47 -13.35 28.89
C LEU A 508 13.50 -14.34 29.46
N HIS A 509 14.59 -13.86 30.08
CA HIS A 509 15.54 -14.75 30.77
C HIS A 509 14.88 -15.52 31.92
N LYS A 510 13.93 -14.90 32.63
CA LYS A 510 13.21 -15.52 33.76
C LYS A 510 12.10 -16.49 33.32
N SER A 511 11.47 -16.26 32.16
CA SER A 511 10.34 -17.06 31.69
C SER A 511 10.73 -18.30 30.87
N LEU A 512 11.97 -18.39 30.38
CA LEU A 512 12.44 -19.54 29.61
C LEU A 512 13.02 -20.65 30.52
N PRO A 513 12.69 -21.93 30.28
CA PRO A 513 13.30 -23.03 31.03
C PRO A 513 14.81 -23.13 30.75
N PRO A 514 15.62 -23.66 31.69
CA PRO A 514 17.08 -23.69 31.57
C PRO A 514 17.59 -24.53 30.40
N THR A 515 16.79 -25.48 29.91
CA THR A 515 17.04 -26.31 28.72
C THR A 515 16.75 -25.60 27.40
N CYS A 516 16.08 -24.44 27.41
CA CYS A 516 15.71 -23.73 26.19
C CYS A 516 16.94 -23.17 25.47
N THR A 517 17.12 -23.55 24.20
CA THR A 517 18.24 -23.08 23.37
C THR A 517 18.26 -21.56 23.17
N VAL A 518 17.11 -20.88 23.26
CA VAL A 518 16.99 -19.40 23.19
C VAL A 518 17.65 -18.71 24.39
N LEU A 519 17.77 -19.38 25.54
CA LEU A 519 18.39 -18.79 26.74
C LEU A 519 19.87 -18.42 26.51
N GLN A 520 20.57 -19.13 25.62
CA GLN A 520 21.93 -18.75 25.22
C GLN A 520 21.94 -17.45 24.41
N ASP A 521 20.97 -17.26 23.52
CA ASP A 521 20.83 -16.06 22.68
C ASP A 521 20.40 -14.85 23.52
N VAL A 522 19.54 -15.05 24.54
CA VAL A 522 19.24 -14.05 25.58
C VAL A 522 20.52 -13.63 26.33
N LYS A 523 21.33 -14.59 26.79
CA LYS A 523 22.62 -14.32 27.45
C LYS A 523 23.67 -13.68 26.54
N ARG A 524 23.58 -13.86 25.21
CA ARG A 524 24.40 -13.11 24.23
C ARG A 524 23.88 -11.67 24.08
N CYS A 525 22.57 -11.48 23.99
CA CYS A 525 21.93 -10.16 23.93
C CYS A 525 22.23 -9.31 25.17
N LEU A 526 22.06 -9.86 26.39
CA LEU A 526 22.42 -9.17 27.64
C LEU A 526 23.90 -8.76 27.66
N ARG A 527 24.82 -9.62 27.20
CA ARG A 527 26.25 -9.27 27.07
C ARG A 527 26.52 -8.19 26.02
N ALA A 528 25.71 -8.08 24.97
CA ALA A 528 25.81 -6.98 24.02
C ALA A 528 25.31 -5.64 24.61
N ILE A 529 24.24 -5.68 25.42
CA ILE A 529 23.69 -4.52 26.14
C ILE A 529 24.70 -4.00 27.17
N PHE A 530 25.06 -4.82 28.15
CA PHE A 530 26.01 -4.46 29.21
C PHE A 530 27.46 -4.30 28.74
N GLY A 531 27.72 -4.49 27.45
CA GLY A 531 29.02 -4.76 26.83
C GLY A 531 30.22 -4.23 27.58
N VAL A 532 30.85 -5.12 28.37
CA VAL A 532 32.21 -4.95 28.87
C VAL A 532 33.07 -4.65 27.64
N PRO A 533 33.67 -3.46 27.52
CA PRO A 533 34.57 -3.20 26.41
C PRO A 533 35.72 -4.21 26.53
N PRO A 534 36.08 -4.92 25.45
CA PRO A 534 37.24 -5.82 25.50
C PRO A 534 38.45 -4.96 25.87
N GLY A 535 39.01 -5.19 27.07
CA GLY A 535 40.13 -4.42 27.57
C GLY A 535 41.26 -4.40 26.54
N HIS A 536 41.89 -3.25 26.35
CA HIS A 536 42.77 -2.93 25.22
C HIS A 536 44.02 -3.82 25.04
N ASN A 537 44.21 -4.83 25.91
CA ASN A 537 45.46 -5.57 26.11
C ASN A 537 45.42 -7.03 25.63
N SER A 538 44.65 -7.36 24.59
CA SER A 538 44.73 -8.70 23.94
C SER A 538 44.91 -8.62 22.42
N PRO A 539 46.17 -8.55 21.92
CA PRO A 539 46.45 -8.63 20.49
C PRO A 539 46.13 -10.01 19.89
N GLN A 540 45.85 -10.01 18.58
CA GLN A 540 45.94 -11.14 17.63
C GLN A 540 45.02 -12.37 17.76
N ARG A 541 44.57 -12.83 18.94
CA ARG A 541 43.97 -14.19 19.03
C ARG A 541 42.59 -14.41 18.38
N GLN A 542 41.85 -13.35 18.03
CA GLN A 542 40.52 -13.48 17.39
C GLN A 542 40.52 -13.58 15.85
N ARG A 543 41.65 -13.37 15.14
CA ARG A 543 41.68 -13.58 13.68
C ARG A 543 41.71 -15.07 13.27
N GLN A 544 42.22 -15.96 14.11
CA GLN A 544 42.34 -17.39 13.80
C GLN A 544 41.01 -18.16 13.93
N ASN A 545 40.19 -17.86 14.95
CA ASN A 545 38.95 -18.61 15.25
C ASN A 545 37.77 -18.37 14.28
N HIS A 546 37.94 -17.59 13.22
CA HIS A 546 36.99 -17.50 12.09
C HIS A 546 37.55 -18.01 10.76
N GLN A 547 38.83 -18.41 10.70
CA GLN A 547 39.42 -19.09 9.54
C GLN A 547 39.51 -20.62 9.71
N GLN A 548 39.54 -21.14 10.94
CA GLN A 548 39.64 -22.60 11.18
C GLN A 548 38.36 -23.42 10.94
N GLN A 549 37.24 -22.82 10.54
CA GLN A 549 35.99 -23.56 10.31
C GLN A 549 35.70 -23.89 8.83
N ARG A 550 36.67 -23.68 7.92
CA ARG A 550 36.61 -24.14 6.52
C ARG A 550 38.00 -24.50 5.99
N GLN A 551 38.34 -25.79 6.03
CA GLN A 551 39.24 -26.40 5.04
C GLN A 551 38.45 -27.42 4.23
N PRO A 552 38.49 -27.37 2.88
CA PRO A 552 38.28 -28.54 2.05
C PRO A 552 39.59 -29.34 1.98
N GLU A 553 39.46 -30.65 1.72
CA GLU A 553 40.60 -31.55 1.54
C GLU A 553 41.36 -31.28 0.24
N ASN A 554 42.66 -31.55 0.27
CA ASN A 554 43.55 -31.90 -0.85
C ASN A 554 43.32 -31.29 -2.25
N CYS A 555 44.26 -30.43 -2.66
CA CYS A 555 44.99 -30.65 -3.92
C CYS A 555 46.35 -29.96 -3.93
N ASN A 556 47.30 -30.55 -4.66
CA ASN A 556 48.74 -30.28 -4.54
C ASN A 556 49.18 -28.90 -5.04
N SER A 557 50.14 -28.32 -4.31
CA SER A 557 50.97 -27.21 -4.76
C SER A 557 52.03 -27.67 -5.77
N GLN A 558 52.19 -26.93 -6.87
CA GLN A 558 53.44 -26.91 -7.63
C GLN A 558 54.12 -25.54 -7.46
N GLN A 559 55.45 -25.58 -7.43
CA GLN A 559 56.34 -24.47 -7.03
C GLN A 559 56.47 -23.40 -8.11
N CYS A 560 56.99 -22.22 -7.74
CA CYS A 560 58.29 -21.65 -8.18
C CYS A 560 58.30 -20.12 -8.45
N TYR A 561 59.26 -19.43 -7.81
CA TYR A 561 59.86 -18.11 -8.13
C TYR A 561 58.92 -16.89 -8.35
N GLY A 562 59.33 -15.63 -8.12
CA GLY A 562 60.59 -15.11 -7.57
C GLY A 562 60.78 -13.62 -7.92
N GLY A 563 61.29 -12.83 -6.95
CA GLY A 563 61.76 -11.44 -7.11
C GLY A 563 60.69 -10.32 -7.15
N SER A 564 61.02 -9.03 -7.01
CA SER A 564 62.15 -8.31 -6.37
C SER A 564 62.11 -6.85 -6.83
N ARG A 565 62.04 -5.87 -5.88
CA ARG A 565 62.42 -4.44 -6.07
C ARG A 565 61.56 -3.65 -7.10
N GLN A 566 61.51 -2.31 -7.16
CA GLN A 566 62.23 -1.20 -6.50
C GLN A 566 61.29 0.04 -6.40
N ASN A 567 61.52 0.93 -5.42
CA ASN A 567 61.70 2.41 -5.53
C ASN A 567 61.30 3.14 -6.85
N GLN A 568 60.88 4.42 -6.89
CA GLN A 568 61.15 5.58 -6.02
C GLN A 568 60.33 6.87 -6.42
N VAL A 569 60.44 7.96 -5.62
CA VAL A 569 60.49 9.40 -6.04
C VAL A 569 59.20 10.23 -6.34
N THR A 570 58.86 11.08 -5.34
CA THR A 570 58.48 12.52 -5.32
C THR A 570 57.55 13.23 -6.34
N SER A 571 56.56 13.98 -5.80
CA SER A 571 56.45 15.48 -5.82
C SER A 571 55.09 15.87 -5.20
N SER A 572 54.90 16.80 -4.24
CA SER A 572 55.39 18.17 -3.98
C SER A 572 54.79 19.25 -4.88
N GLY A 573 53.72 19.89 -4.41
CA GLY A 573 53.14 21.12 -4.99
C GLY A 573 52.34 21.86 -3.92
N ALA A 574 52.69 23.11 -3.64
CA ALA A 574 52.12 23.91 -2.54
C ALA A 574 51.50 25.20 -3.07
N HIS A 575 50.44 25.69 -2.41
CA HIS A 575 50.00 27.09 -2.51
C HIS A 575 49.56 27.61 -1.13
N ARG A 576 49.86 28.89 -0.89
CA ARG A 576 49.71 29.63 0.38
C ARG A 576 48.64 30.72 0.25
N CYS A 577 47.75 30.82 1.25
CA CYS A 577 47.29 32.06 1.92
C CYS A 577 46.62 33.19 1.07
N PRO A 578 45.97 34.23 1.67
CA PRO A 578 46.13 34.74 3.04
C PRO A 578 44.86 34.91 3.91
N GLN A 579 45.11 35.34 5.14
CA GLN A 579 44.18 35.53 6.27
C GLN A 579 43.26 36.75 6.13
N ARG A 580 42.19 36.79 6.94
CA ARG A 580 41.77 38.01 7.64
C ARG A 580 41.29 37.71 9.06
N VAL A 581 41.54 38.65 9.95
CA VAL A 581 41.30 38.61 11.40
C VAL A 581 40.05 39.42 11.72
N HIS A 582 39.24 38.97 12.70
CA HIS A 582 38.62 39.87 13.67
C HIS A 582 38.08 39.09 14.88
N ASP A 583 38.56 39.44 16.06
CA ASP A 583 38.05 38.98 17.35
C ASP A 583 36.76 39.70 17.75
N ARG A 584 35.89 39.00 18.49
CA ARG A 584 35.11 39.61 19.57
C ARG A 584 34.61 38.58 20.58
N GLU A 585 34.93 38.81 21.85
CA GLU A 585 34.46 38.05 23.00
C GLU A 585 32.99 38.35 23.31
N THR A 586 32.25 37.38 23.85
CA THR A 586 31.28 37.60 24.96
C THR A 586 30.89 36.28 25.63
N ALA A 587 31.12 36.22 26.95
CA ALA A 587 30.40 35.47 28.01
C ALA A 587 30.15 33.93 27.91
N PRO A 588 30.43 33.16 28.99
CA PRO A 588 30.01 31.77 29.11
C PRO A 588 28.57 31.65 29.69
N PRO A 589 27.74 30.69 29.24
CA PRO A 589 26.49 30.36 29.91
C PRO A 589 26.75 29.57 31.20
N ALA A 590 25.87 29.75 32.19
CA ALA A 590 26.04 29.26 33.55
C ALA A 590 26.12 27.73 33.66
N GLN A 591 27.00 27.24 34.55
CA GLN A 591 27.00 25.84 34.97
C GLN A 591 25.77 25.53 35.82
N VAL A 592 24.77 24.88 35.22
CA VAL A 592 23.68 24.26 36.00
C VAL A 592 24.23 23.01 36.68
N LYS A 593 24.47 23.13 37.99
CA LYS A 593 24.98 22.04 38.84
C LYS A 593 23.87 21.01 39.06
N LEU A 594 23.79 20.00 38.19
CA LEU A 594 22.80 18.92 38.30
C LEU A 594 23.04 18.13 39.61
N VAL A 595 22.10 18.26 40.56
CA VAL A 595 22.15 17.50 41.82
C VAL A 595 21.67 16.08 41.55
N ALA A 596 22.59 15.12 41.56
CA ALA A 596 22.25 13.71 41.44
C ALA A 596 21.43 13.23 42.65
N MET A 597 20.16 12.88 42.45
CA MET A 597 19.37 12.21 43.49
C MET A 597 19.92 10.80 43.71
N THR A 598 20.29 10.48 44.96
CA THR A 598 20.82 9.15 45.29
C THR A 598 19.70 8.14 45.53
N PRO A 599 19.93 6.82 45.31
CA PRO A 599 18.91 5.77 45.45
C PRO A 599 18.24 5.66 46.83
N LYS A 600 18.74 6.35 47.87
CA LYS A 600 18.19 6.31 49.24
C LYS A 600 16.88 7.09 49.41
N MET A 601 16.50 7.96 48.48
CA MET A 601 15.24 8.74 48.60
C MET A 601 14.01 8.05 47.98
N LEU A 602 14.18 6.94 47.26
CA LEU A 602 13.08 6.25 46.58
C LEU A 602 12.27 5.29 47.50
N ASN A 603 12.78 4.97 48.69
CA ASN A 603 12.22 3.95 49.59
C ASN A 603 11.20 4.50 50.63
N LYS A 604 10.62 5.69 50.42
CA LYS A 604 9.69 6.32 51.38
C LYS A 604 8.26 6.57 50.88
N THR A 605 7.93 6.18 49.65
CA THR A 605 6.61 6.47 49.05
C THR A 605 5.74 5.22 48.81
N THR A 606 6.24 4.03 49.14
CA THR A 606 5.57 2.73 48.85
C THR A 606 4.86 2.12 50.06
N ALA A 607 4.61 2.91 51.11
CA ALA A 607 4.01 2.45 52.36
C ALA A 607 2.92 3.41 52.83
N LEU A 608 1.77 3.43 52.14
CA LEU A 608 0.49 3.94 52.64
C LEU A 608 -0.66 3.47 51.72
N SER A 609 -1.84 3.23 52.32
CA SER A 609 -3.13 2.94 51.67
C SER A 609 -3.34 1.56 51.04
N SER A 610 -3.48 0.54 51.90
CA SER A 610 -4.32 -0.63 51.63
C SER A 610 -5.50 -0.67 52.61
N TYR A 611 -6.73 -0.52 52.15
CA TYR A 611 -7.94 -0.91 52.91
C TYR A 611 -9.07 -1.30 51.92
N PRO A 612 -9.85 -2.36 52.21
CA PRO A 612 -11.00 -2.77 51.40
C PRO A 612 -12.31 -2.21 51.95
N MET A 613 -13.34 -2.09 51.09
CA MET A 613 -14.74 -2.11 51.53
C MET A 613 -15.63 -2.87 50.56
N ARG A 614 -16.80 -3.28 51.05
CA ARG A 614 -17.65 -4.34 50.50
C ARG A 614 -19.12 -3.92 50.65
N GLU A 615 -19.95 -4.32 49.68
CA GLU A 615 -21.44 -4.41 49.74
C GLU A 615 -22.23 -3.19 50.28
N SER A 616 -23.02 -2.54 49.41
CA SER A 616 -24.50 -2.66 49.43
C SER A 616 -25.21 -1.54 48.67
N LEU A 617 -26.02 -1.89 47.65
CA LEU A 617 -27.46 -1.63 47.55
C LEU A 617 -27.98 -1.88 46.12
N GLN A 618 -29.09 -2.60 46.03
CA GLN A 618 -29.89 -2.80 44.82
C GLN A 618 -31.00 -1.74 44.73
N SER A 619 -31.71 -1.76 43.59
CA SER A 619 -33.10 -1.28 43.40
C SER A 619 -33.31 0.16 42.93
N ALA A 620 -33.43 0.33 41.61
CA ALA A 620 -34.51 1.08 40.97
C ALA A 620 -34.61 0.67 39.48
N GLU A 621 -35.73 0.08 39.08
CA GLU A 621 -36.02 -0.32 37.69
C GLU A 621 -36.78 0.78 36.91
N ALA A 622 -36.68 0.67 35.57
CA ALA A 622 -37.69 1.03 34.58
C ALA A 622 -38.21 2.48 34.47
N ALA A 623 -37.76 3.16 33.40
CA ALA A 623 -38.65 3.68 32.35
C ALA A 623 -37.86 4.03 31.06
N GLU A 624 -38.57 4.16 29.94
CA GLU A 624 -38.15 4.75 28.66
C GLU A 624 -37.05 4.02 27.86
N ALA A 625 -37.48 2.96 27.15
CA ALA A 625 -36.82 2.50 25.93
C ALA A 625 -37.37 3.26 24.71
N GLU A 626 -36.60 4.20 24.17
CA GLU A 626 -36.87 4.79 22.84
C GLU A 626 -35.66 4.58 21.91
N SER A 627 -35.94 4.20 20.67
CA SER A 627 -34.96 3.61 19.75
C SER A 627 -33.92 4.62 19.23
N ARG A 628 -32.63 4.38 19.50
CA ARG A 628 -31.50 5.07 18.85
C ARG A 628 -30.86 4.21 17.75
N PRO A 629 -30.54 4.79 16.57
CA PRO A 629 -29.94 4.06 15.46
C PRO A 629 -28.42 3.86 15.61
N LEU A 630 -27.90 2.84 14.94
CA LEU A 630 -26.47 2.50 14.85
C LEU A 630 -25.67 3.51 14.01
N PRO A 631 -24.35 3.66 14.24
CA PRO A 631 -23.53 4.69 13.59
C PRO A 631 -23.38 4.43 12.09
N THR A 632 -23.77 5.43 11.29
CA THR A 632 -23.67 5.43 9.82
C THR A 632 -22.39 6.12 9.35
N GLU A 633 -22.03 5.92 8.08
CA GLU A 633 -20.82 6.43 7.42
C GLU A 633 -20.66 7.95 7.49
N ILE A 634 -19.42 8.42 7.25
CA ILE A 634 -19.00 9.83 7.30
C ILE A 634 -19.88 10.70 6.37
N PRO A 635 -20.70 11.62 6.90
CA PRO A 635 -21.39 12.56 6.05
C PRO A 635 -20.41 13.60 5.50
N LYS A 636 -20.33 13.71 4.17
CA LYS A 636 -19.87 14.96 3.54
C LYS A 636 -20.80 16.09 3.99
N PRO A 637 -20.31 17.33 4.20
CA PRO A 637 -21.16 18.41 4.71
C PRO A 637 -22.32 18.69 3.75
N MET A 638 -23.53 18.25 4.13
CA MET A 638 -24.75 18.59 3.44
C MET A 638 -25.06 20.06 3.69
N ALA A 639 -24.60 20.92 2.79
CA ALA A 639 -25.25 22.20 2.51
C ALA A 639 -26.54 21.96 1.70
N ASN A 640 -27.40 21.05 2.17
CA ASN A 640 -28.80 21.01 1.74
C ASN A 640 -29.49 22.20 2.40
N VAL A 641 -29.39 23.35 1.75
CA VAL A 641 -30.28 24.48 2.02
C VAL A 641 -31.70 23.97 1.79
N VAL A 642 -32.45 23.79 2.88
CA VAL A 642 -33.87 23.47 2.81
C VAL A 642 -34.53 24.56 1.96
N PRO A 643 -35.25 24.23 0.86
CA PRO A 643 -35.91 25.24 0.06
C PRO A 643 -36.97 25.91 0.93
N PHE A 644 -36.73 27.17 1.29
CA PHE A 644 -37.66 27.95 2.12
C PHE A 644 -38.97 28.14 1.33
N SER A 645 -40.02 27.48 1.79
CA SER A 645 -41.36 27.66 1.27
C SER A 645 -41.90 29.05 1.68
N ALA A 646 -42.85 29.55 0.88
CA ALA A 646 -43.59 30.79 1.05
C ALA A 646 -42.86 32.13 0.77
N CYS A 647 -42.78 32.48 -0.51
CA CYS A 647 -43.23 33.79 -1.01
C CYS A 647 -43.88 33.61 -2.40
N LYS A 648 -45.18 33.93 -2.52
CA LYS A 648 -45.89 33.89 -3.81
C LYS A 648 -45.61 35.17 -4.61
N ALA A 649 -44.76 35.08 -5.63
CA ALA A 649 -44.76 35.98 -6.78
C ALA A 649 -44.13 35.25 -7.97
N GLY A 650 -44.82 35.23 -9.11
CA GLY A 650 -44.38 34.45 -10.28
C GLY A 650 -43.35 35.20 -11.14
N ALA A 651 -42.25 34.52 -11.47
CA ALA A 651 -41.36 34.85 -12.58
C ALA A 651 -40.63 33.57 -13.05
N ALA A 652 -40.08 33.59 -14.26
CA ALA A 652 -39.55 32.42 -14.97
C ALA A 652 -38.51 31.62 -14.17
N ALA A 653 -38.61 30.29 -14.25
CA ALA A 653 -37.64 29.36 -13.68
C ALA A 653 -36.32 29.36 -14.49
N THR A 654 -35.43 30.31 -14.20
CA THR A 654 -34.04 30.28 -14.66
C THR A 654 -33.30 29.11 -14.01
N ALA A 655 -32.56 28.34 -14.80
CA ALA A 655 -31.80 27.19 -14.32
C ALA A 655 -30.85 27.59 -13.17
N VAL A 656 -30.96 26.91 -12.03
CA VAL A 656 -30.10 27.14 -10.87
C VAL A 656 -28.68 26.70 -11.21
N PRO A 657 -27.64 27.52 -10.98
CA PRO A 657 -26.26 27.13 -11.28
C PRO A 657 -25.85 25.91 -10.45
N TYR A 658 -25.44 24.82 -11.13
CA TYR A 658 -24.98 23.60 -10.49
C TYR A 658 -23.62 23.81 -9.80
N GLY A 659 -23.63 24.04 -8.50
CA GLY A 659 -22.41 24.18 -7.71
C GLY A 659 -22.67 24.45 -6.23
N ARG A 660 -21.64 24.27 -5.38
CA ARG A 660 -21.69 24.65 -3.96
C ARG A 660 -21.35 26.13 -3.84
N PHE A 661 -22.24 26.93 -3.26
CA PHE A 661 -22.04 28.35 -2.99
C PHE A 661 -22.72 28.78 -1.68
N TYR A 662 -22.32 29.95 -1.18
CA TYR A 662 -23.02 30.67 -0.12
C TYR A 662 -23.66 31.95 -0.67
N ILE A 663 -24.70 32.47 0.00
CA ILE A 663 -25.32 33.76 -0.32
C ILE A 663 -24.95 34.74 0.79
N ARG A 664 -24.42 35.91 0.44
CA ARG A 664 -23.98 36.94 1.40
C ARG A 664 -25.17 37.55 2.12
N GLY A 665 -25.01 37.80 3.42
CA GLY A 665 -26.06 38.31 4.30
C GLY A 665 -27.03 37.25 4.82
N THR A 666 -27.01 36.02 4.32
CA THR A 666 -27.85 34.95 4.89
C THR A 666 -27.24 34.36 6.16
N LEU A 667 -28.11 33.87 7.03
CA LEU A 667 -27.74 33.10 8.22
C LEU A 667 -27.58 31.63 7.82
N VAL A 668 -26.39 31.06 8.02
CA VAL A 668 -26.19 29.61 7.95
C VAL A 668 -26.39 28.98 9.34
N PRO A 669 -26.86 27.73 9.44
CA PRO A 669 -27.04 27.02 10.70
C PRO A 669 -25.69 26.49 11.25
N LEU A 670 -24.64 27.30 11.18
CA LEU A 670 -23.32 27.02 11.75
C LEU A 670 -23.10 27.94 12.95
N ARG A 671 -22.45 27.41 13.99
CA ARG A 671 -21.99 28.14 15.17
C ARG A 671 -20.55 27.72 15.46
N SER A 672 -19.79 28.53 16.19
CA SER A 672 -18.51 28.03 16.71
C SER A 672 -18.79 27.00 17.82
N ASP A 673 -18.24 25.80 17.68
CA ASP A 673 -18.42 24.65 18.56
C ASP A 673 -17.16 23.76 18.54
N ASP A 674 -17.23 22.54 19.06
CA ASP A 674 -16.10 21.59 19.08
C ASP A 674 -15.50 21.23 17.70
N ALA A 675 -16.29 21.35 16.63
CA ALA A 675 -15.96 20.92 15.28
C ALA A 675 -15.86 22.10 14.30
N HIS A 676 -16.42 23.26 14.64
CA HIS A 676 -16.51 24.42 13.77
C HIS A 676 -15.93 25.68 14.44
N GLU A 677 -15.14 26.45 13.69
CA GLU A 677 -14.60 27.75 14.08
C GLU A 677 -15.02 28.81 13.05
N LEU A 678 -15.72 29.87 13.46
CA LEU A 678 -16.21 30.93 12.57
C LEU A 678 -15.41 32.22 12.72
N GLN A 679 -14.77 32.66 11.64
CA GLN A 679 -13.82 33.78 11.63
C GLN A 679 -14.28 34.89 10.66
N SER A 680 -14.82 35.98 11.20
CA SER A 680 -15.26 37.16 10.44
C SER A 680 -14.10 38.06 10.02
N VAL A 681 -13.28 37.58 9.09
CA VAL A 681 -12.07 38.29 8.64
C VAL A 681 -12.31 38.92 7.26
N GLY A 682 -12.41 40.26 7.21
CA GLY A 682 -12.60 41.00 5.95
C GLY A 682 -11.41 40.93 4.98
N SER A 683 -10.20 40.69 5.48
CA SER A 683 -9.01 40.41 4.68
C SER A 683 -8.08 39.45 5.42
N LEU A 684 -7.76 38.30 4.80
CA LEU A 684 -6.94 37.25 5.42
C LEU A 684 -5.49 37.67 5.73
N LYS A 685 -5.04 38.84 5.25
CA LYS A 685 -3.79 39.48 5.67
C LYS A 685 -3.76 39.75 7.18
N ASN A 686 -4.91 39.86 7.83
CA ASN A 686 -5.05 40.05 9.27
C ASN A 686 -5.13 38.71 10.05
N ALA A 687 -5.30 37.57 9.37
CA ALA A 687 -5.33 36.26 10.02
C ALA A 687 -3.89 35.81 10.33
N SER A 688 -3.51 35.83 11.61
CA SER A 688 -2.16 35.41 12.00
C SER A 688 -1.97 33.91 11.81
N ALA A 689 -0.89 33.51 11.15
CA ALA A 689 -0.55 32.09 10.95
C ALA A 689 -0.40 31.34 12.28
N ARG A 690 -0.01 32.04 13.37
CA ARG A 690 0.08 31.48 14.72
C ARG A 690 -1.29 31.20 15.32
N THR A 691 -2.26 32.10 15.14
CA THR A 691 -3.66 31.88 15.58
C THR A 691 -4.25 30.66 14.88
N LEU A 692 -4.05 30.56 13.56
CA LEU A 692 -4.47 29.39 12.78
C LEU A 692 -3.75 28.11 13.24
N ALA A 693 -2.44 28.16 13.52
CA ALA A 693 -1.69 27.01 14.06
C ALA A 693 -2.27 26.51 15.40
N ASN A 694 -2.60 27.44 16.31
CA ASN A 694 -3.16 27.11 17.62
C ASN A 694 -4.55 26.47 17.51
N VAL A 695 -5.44 27.04 16.67
CA VAL A 695 -6.78 26.49 16.42
C VAL A 695 -6.68 25.12 15.73
N ALA A 696 -5.88 25.00 14.67
CA ALA A 696 -5.67 23.74 13.98
C ALA A 696 -5.07 22.66 14.91
N CYS A 697 -4.11 23.02 15.76
CA CYS A 697 -3.57 22.12 16.79
C CYS A 697 -4.68 21.62 17.74
N SER A 698 -5.56 22.51 18.20
CA SER A 698 -6.68 22.12 19.06
C SER A 698 -7.69 21.20 18.38
N PHE A 699 -7.97 21.40 17.08
CA PHE A 699 -8.86 20.54 16.31
C PHE A 699 -8.25 19.17 15.97
N LEU A 700 -6.94 19.10 15.70
CA LEU A 700 -6.24 17.83 15.54
C LEU A 700 -6.31 17.00 16.82
N ASN A 701 -6.24 17.67 17.97
CA ASN A 701 -6.46 17.11 19.30
C ASN A 701 -7.95 16.91 19.65
N MET A 702 -8.86 16.83 18.68
CA MET A 702 -10.22 16.31 18.87
C MET A 702 -10.43 14.94 18.20
N TRP A 703 -9.45 14.45 17.42
CA TRP A 703 -9.49 13.21 16.62
C TRP A 703 -10.70 13.03 15.67
N LYS A 704 -11.56 14.05 15.55
CA LYS A 704 -12.70 14.14 14.60
C LYS A 704 -12.40 15.14 13.47
N PRO A 705 -13.08 15.06 12.32
CA PRO A 705 -13.01 16.09 11.29
C PRO A 705 -13.56 17.42 11.82
N CYS A 706 -12.81 18.50 11.66
CA CYS A 706 -13.17 19.85 12.09
C CYS A 706 -12.94 20.87 10.95
N PHE A 707 -13.60 22.02 11.01
CA PHE A 707 -13.62 23.04 9.97
C PHE A 707 -13.41 24.46 10.54
N ILE A 708 -12.57 25.25 9.88
CA ILE A 708 -12.39 26.69 10.14
C ILE A 708 -12.96 27.45 8.94
N TYR A 709 -13.97 28.29 9.18
CA TYR A 709 -14.64 29.08 8.16
C TYR A 709 -14.20 30.54 8.21
N TYR A 710 -13.50 31.01 7.18
CA TYR A 710 -13.23 32.43 7.01
C TYR A 710 -14.28 33.08 6.12
N GLY A 711 -14.84 34.20 6.58
CA GLY A 711 -15.90 34.92 5.88
C GLY A 711 -17.31 34.56 6.35
N ILE A 712 -17.46 33.82 7.45
CA ILE A 712 -18.73 33.65 8.18
C ILE A 712 -18.56 34.33 9.55
N SER A 713 -19.56 35.07 10.01
CA SER A 713 -19.51 35.73 11.32
C SER A 713 -19.75 34.75 12.48
N PRO A 714 -19.36 35.07 13.73
CA PRO A 714 -19.61 34.21 14.89
C PRO A 714 -21.09 33.88 15.10
N GLU A 715 -21.98 34.76 14.66
CA GLU A 715 -23.44 34.60 14.70
C GLU A 715 -23.99 33.77 13.53
N GLY A 716 -23.14 33.33 12.59
CA GLY A 716 -23.52 32.51 11.43
C GLY A 716 -23.85 33.31 10.16
N PHE A 717 -23.61 34.62 10.07
CA PHE A 717 -23.90 35.38 8.84
C PHE A 717 -22.77 35.25 7.81
N VAL A 718 -23.11 34.87 6.59
CA VAL A 718 -22.16 34.85 5.46
C VAL A 718 -21.78 36.28 5.09
N ARG A 719 -20.49 36.63 5.21
CA ARG A 719 -19.93 37.89 4.72
C ARG A 719 -19.11 37.70 3.43
N GLY A 720 -18.42 36.56 3.34
CA GLY A 720 -17.40 36.26 2.35
C GLY A 720 -16.11 37.07 2.55
N VAL A 721 -14.99 36.54 2.07
CA VAL A 721 -13.69 37.21 2.00
C VAL A 721 -13.41 37.55 0.53
N ARG A 722 -12.97 38.78 0.26
CA ARG A 722 -12.50 39.15 -1.08
C ARG A 722 -11.06 38.63 -1.27
N LEU A 723 -10.87 37.68 -2.19
CA LEU A 723 -9.57 37.07 -2.48
C LEU A 723 -9.36 36.94 -3.99
N ASN A 724 -8.31 37.58 -4.50
CA ASN A 724 -7.84 37.34 -5.87
C ASN A 724 -7.11 35.98 -6.00
N HIS A 725 -6.73 35.57 -7.21
CA HIS A 725 -6.08 34.27 -7.44
C HIS A 725 -4.75 34.13 -6.67
N GLU A 726 -3.91 35.17 -6.68
CA GLU A 726 -2.63 35.19 -5.97
C GLU A 726 -2.79 35.07 -4.44
N GLU A 727 -3.83 35.69 -3.88
CA GLU A 727 -4.16 35.63 -2.45
C GLU A 727 -4.70 34.25 -2.04
N ARG A 728 -5.47 33.57 -2.91
CA ARG A 728 -5.89 32.17 -2.68
C ARG A 728 -4.68 31.23 -2.61
N ASP A 729 -3.73 31.40 -3.52
CA ASP A 729 -2.51 30.59 -3.53
C ASP A 729 -1.51 30.98 -2.44
N ALA A 730 -1.41 32.26 -2.08
CA ALA A 730 -0.67 32.71 -0.91
C ALA A 730 -1.25 32.11 0.38
N LEU A 731 -2.57 32.02 0.49
CA LEU A 731 -3.24 31.35 1.62
C LEU A 731 -2.94 29.85 1.64
N ARG A 732 -3.05 29.14 0.50
CA ARG A 732 -2.67 27.72 0.41
C ARG A 732 -1.23 27.48 0.85
N ARG A 733 -0.29 28.33 0.40
CA ARG A 733 1.12 28.29 0.86
C ARG A 733 1.23 28.58 2.36
N GLY A 734 0.49 29.57 2.88
CA GLY A 734 0.45 29.90 4.31
C GLY A 734 -0.06 28.76 5.18
N ILE A 735 -1.11 28.06 4.74
CA ILE A 735 -1.65 26.87 5.41
C ILE A 735 -0.62 25.74 5.39
N ASN A 736 0.03 25.47 4.25
CA ASN A 736 1.11 24.47 4.16
C ASN A 736 2.30 24.80 5.10
N LEU A 737 2.68 26.08 5.21
CA LEU A 737 3.73 26.53 6.15
C LEU A 737 3.30 26.37 7.61
N MET A 738 2.05 26.72 7.94
CA MET A 738 1.45 26.50 9.26
C MET A 738 1.49 25.00 9.63
N VAL A 739 1.06 24.13 8.72
CA VAL A 739 1.12 22.67 8.90
C VAL A 739 2.55 22.17 9.13
N GLY A 740 3.53 22.75 8.44
CA GLY A 740 4.96 22.46 8.65
C GLY A 740 5.47 22.79 10.07
N SER A 741 4.79 23.68 10.80
CA SER A 741 5.10 24.00 12.20
C SER A 741 4.56 22.96 13.20
N LEU A 742 3.54 22.18 12.84
CA LEU A 742 2.91 21.22 13.75
C LEU A 742 3.75 19.93 13.91
N ARG A 743 3.64 19.31 15.09
CA ARG A 743 4.37 18.09 15.47
C ARG A 743 3.42 17.09 16.15
N PRO A 744 3.32 15.83 15.67
CA PRO A 744 3.98 15.30 14.47
C PRO A 744 3.48 15.97 13.18
N GLN A 745 4.28 15.88 12.11
CA GLN A 745 3.91 16.46 10.81
C GLN A 745 2.66 15.80 10.25
N LEU A 746 1.73 16.60 9.71
CA LEU A 746 0.52 16.10 9.08
C LEU A 746 0.80 15.47 7.71
N THR A 747 -0.01 14.48 7.35
CA THR A 747 -0.15 14.03 5.96
C THR A 747 -1.05 14.99 5.19
N PHE A 748 -0.90 15.02 3.87
CA PHE A 748 -1.77 15.78 2.94
C PHE A 748 -3.25 15.35 2.98
N THR A 749 -3.57 14.22 3.63
CA THR A 749 -4.93 13.74 3.86
C THR A 749 -5.56 14.22 5.18
N SER A 750 -4.79 14.90 6.03
CA SER A 750 -5.21 15.36 7.36
C SER A 750 -5.57 16.84 7.41
N PHE A 751 -5.44 17.56 6.30
CA PHE A 751 -5.84 18.97 6.19
C PHE A 751 -6.10 19.35 4.72
N GLY A 752 -6.90 20.40 4.51
CA GLY A 752 -7.11 20.99 3.18
C GLY A 752 -7.80 22.36 3.27
N ALA A 753 -7.97 23.02 2.12
CA ALA A 753 -8.57 24.34 2.05
C ALA A 753 -9.37 24.52 0.75
N ASP A 754 -10.69 24.66 0.91
CA ASP A 754 -11.64 24.86 -0.19
C ASP A 754 -12.10 26.33 -0.24
N PHE A 755 -12.34 26.84 -1.45
CA PHE A 755 -12.70 28.24 -1.70
C PHE A 755 -14.10 28.28 -2.33
N VAL A 756 -15.13 28.35 -1.49
CA VAL A 756 -16.53 28.26 -1.91
C VAL A 756 -17.07 29.66 -2.26
N PRO A 757 -17.58 29.91 -3.49
CA PRO A 757 -18.11 31.22 -3.89
C PRO A 757 -19.17 31.76 -2.93
N ALA A 758 -19.12 33.07 -2.65
CA ALA A 758 -20.09 33.78 -1.84
C ALA A 758 -20.80 34.84 -2.70
N LEU A 759 -21.93 34.47 -3.28
CA LEU A 759 -22.74 35.29 -4.19
C LEU A 759 -23.49 36.38 -3.43
N GLN A 760 -23.90 37.46 -4.10
CA GLN A 760 -24.76 38.46 -3.47
C GLN A 760 -26.24 38.07 -3.55
N HIS A 761 -26.64 37.40 -4.64
CA HIS A 761 -27.96 36.83 -4.86
C HIS A 761 -27.82 35.41 -5.45
N ALA A 762 -28.84 34.56 -5.27
CA ALA A 762 -28.82 33.18 -5.80
C ALA A 762 -28.83 33.09 -7.34
N ALA A 763 -29.15 34.19 -8.03
CA ALA A 763 -29.17 34.29 -9.49
C ALA A 763 -27.84 34.81 -10.09
N ASP A 764 -26.88 35.25 -9.26
CA ASP A 764 -25.57 35.69 -9.74
C ASP A 764 -24.79 34.49 -10.30
N LYS A 765 -23.94 34.69 -11.32
CA LYS A 765 -23.10 33.61 -11.85
C LYS A 765 -21.93 33.30 -10.92
N LEU A 766 -21.56 32.02 -10.83
CA LEU A 766 -20.44 31.53 -10.03
C LEU A 766 -19.10 32.21 -10.39
N ASP A 767 -18.86 32.47 -11.68
CA ASP A 767 -17.61 33.07 -12.17
C ASP A 767 -17.46 34.56 -11.82
N GLU A 768 -18.59 35.25 -11.55
CA GLU A 768 -18.64 36.68 -11.20
C GLU A 768 -18.42 36.90 -9.69
N ALA A 769 -18.23 35.82 -8.90
CA ALA A 769 -18.10 35.85 -7.45
C ALA A 769 -16.75 36.42 -6.95
N HIS A 770 -16.71 37.73 -6.70
CA HIS A 770 -15.55 38.40 -6.09
C HIS A 770 -15.28 38.05 -4.61
N HIS A 771 -16.22 37.39 -3.93
CA HIS A 771 -16.08 36.94 -2.55
C HIS A 771 -16.18 35.42 -2.47
N CYS A 772 -15.47 34.80 -1.53
CA CYS A 772 -15.62 33.38 -1.19
C CYS A 772 -15.59 33.17 0.33
N VAL A 773 -16.22 32.10 0.79
CA VAL A 773 -15.94 31.51 2.11
C VAL A 773 -14.76 30.57 1.94
N VAL A 774 -13.75 30.68 2.81
CA VAL A 774 -12.66 29.69 2.83
C VAL A 774 -12.94 28.68 3.92
N GLU A 775 -13.00 27.42 3.54
CA GLU A 775 -13.21 26.28 4.43
C GLU A 775 -11.89 25.55 4.60
N VAL A 776 -11.23 25.73 5.75
CA VAL A 776 -10.02 24.99 6.09
C VAL A 776 -10.43 23.80 6.95
N TRP A 777 -10.40 22.60 6.37
CA TRP A 777 -10.73 21.37 7.09
C TRP A 777 -9.46 20.72 7.66
N VAL A 778 -9.60 20.09 8.83
CA VAL A 778 -8.51 19.49 9.60
C VAL A 778 -8.99 18.19 10.22
N ARG A 779 -8.18 17.13 10.20
CA ARG A 779 -8.51 15.81 10.75
C ARG A 779 -7.33 15.23 11.51
N GLY A 780 -7.47 15.09 12.82
CA GLY A 780 -6.49 14.43 13.67
C GLY A 780 -6.37 12.94 13.37
N VAL A 781 -5.18 12.37 13.55
CA VAL A 781 -5.00 10.91 13.64
C VAL A 781 -5.34 10.47 15.05
N TYR A 782 -6.18 9.45 15.19
CA TYR A 782 -6.57 8.87 16.47
C TYR A 782 -5.36 8.45 17.31
N ARG A 783 -5.40 8.70 18.62
CA ARG A 783 -4.29 8.47 19.58
C ARG A 783 -2.99 9.25 19.31
N VAL A 784 -3.04 10.30 18.49
CA VAL A 784 -1.90 11.21 18.27
C VAL A 784 -2.19 12.56 18.91
N VAL A 785 -1.34 12.98 19.84
CA VAL A 785 -1.35 14.35 20.39
C VAL A 785 -0.45 15.22 19.53
N TYR A 786 -1.01 16.33 19.07
CA TYR A 786 -0.35 17.35 18.27
C TYR A 786 0.07 18.52 19.14
N THR A 787 1.20 19.11 18.76
CA THR A 787 1.83 20.28 19.38
C THR A 787 2.27 21.23 18.28
N THR A 788 2.43 22.50 18.63
CA THR A 788 3.06 23.52 17.77
C THR A 788 4.59 23.37 17.75
N SER A 789 5.26 24.13 16.89
CA SER A 789 6.74 24.13 16.81
C SER A 789 7.43 24.52 18.12
N ASP A 790 6.72 25.29 18.94
CA ASP A 790 7.19 25.81 20.23
C ASP A 790 7.06 24.75 21.34
N GLY A 791 6.50 23.57 21.03
CA GLY A 791 6.20 22.49 21.97
C GLY A 791 4.83 22.62 22.65
N ASP A 792 4.08 23.70 22.39
CA ASP A 792 2.80 23.95 23.03
C ASP A 792 1.70 23.04 22.49
N CYS A 793 0.99 22.38 23.40
CA CYS A 793 -0.26 21.69 23.13
C CYS A 793 -1.44 22.67 23.26
N TYR A 794 -2.40 22.56 22.35
CA TYR A 794 -3.69 23.23 22.46
C TYR A 794 -4.80 22.18 22.47
N LEU A 795 -5.81 22.38 23.30
CA LEU A 795 -7.03 21.58 23.36
C LEU A 795 -8.23 22.47 23.05
N ARG A 796 -9.37 21.85 22.74
CA ARG A 796 -10.63 22.56 22.48
C ARG A 796 -11.74 22.01 23.39
N GLU A 797 -12.55 22.92 23.90
CA GLU A 797 -13.73 22.62 24.70
C GLU A 797 -14.84 23.59 24.29
N GLY A 798 -15.89 23.08 23.65
CA GLY A 798 -16.90 23.91 22.99
C GLY A 798 -16.27 24.83 21.95
N HIS A 799 -16.63 26.10 22.02
CA HIS A 799 -16.18 27.16 21.11
C HIS A 799 -14.80 27.76 21.49
N LYS A 800 -14.05 27.16 22.43
CA LYS A 800 -12.79 27.74 22.95
C LYS A 800 -11.62 26.80 22.76
N SER A 801 -10.59 27.29 22.07
CA SER A 801 -9.26 26.68 22.03
C SER A 801 -8.36 27.31 23.08
N TYR A 802 -7.71 26.50 23.93
CA TYR A 802 -6.81 26.97 24.98
C TYR A 802 -5.48 26.21 24.97
N ARG A 803 -4.42 26.85 25.50
CA ARG A 803 -3.10 26.21 25.67
C ARG A 803 -3.17 25.29 26.88
N ALA A 804 -2.94 24.00 26.67
CA ALA A 804 -3.09 22.97 27.67
C ALA A 804 -1.74 22.62 28.32
N GLY A 805 -1.73 22.50 29.65
CA GLY A 805 -0.62 21.97 30.41
C GLY A 805 -0.56 20.44 30.37
N THR A 806 0.55 19.87 30.82
CA THR A 806 0.77 18.41 30.86
C THR A 806 -0.29 17.66 31.69
N TYR A 807 -0.91 18.31 32.67
CA TYR A 807 -2.01 17.74 33.44
C TYR A 807 -3.29 17.67 32.60
N ASP A 808 -3.72 18.81 32.04
CA ASP A 808 -4.92 18.94 31.21
C ASP A 808 -4.90 17.95 30.04
N VAL A 809 -3.76 17.81 29.35
CA VAL A 809 -3.57 16.84 28.26
C VAL A 809 -3.75 15.40 28.74
N ARG A 810 -3.32 15.04 29.95
CA ARG A 810 -3.50 13.68 30.49
C ARG A 810 -4.96 13.41 30.85
N THR A 811 -5.60 14.36 31.53
CA THR A 811 -7.03 14.26 31.89
C THR A 811 -7.90 14.14 30.64
N TRP A 812 -7.63 14.97 29.63
CA TRP A 812 -8.30 14.93 28.34
C TRP A 812 -8.10 13.60 27.59
N ILE A 813 -6.88 13.03 27.55
CA ILE A 813 -6.66 11.70 26.94
C ILE A 813 -7.52 10.64 27.64
N VAL A 814 -7.54 10.62 28.98
CA VAL A 814 -8.33 9.64 29.73
C VAL A 814 -9.82 9.79 29.40
N GLN A 815 -10.35 11.01 29.44
CA GLN A 815 -11.76 11.26 29.11
C GLN A 815 -12.12 10.80 27.69
N VAL A 816 -11.30 11.12 26.67
CA VAL A 816 -11.58 10.75 25.28
C VAL A 816 -11.41 9.24 25.04
N GLU A 817 -10.49 8.57 25.74
CA GLU A 817 -10.40 7.10 25.69
C GLU A 817 -11.57 6.41 26.40
N GLU A 818 -12.09 6.98 27.50
CA GLU A 818 -13.30 6.50 28.20
C GLU A 818 -14.56 6.69 27.33
N GLU A 819 -14.78 7.89 26.77
CA GLU A 819 -15.88 8.17 25.84
C GLU A 819 -15.84 7.24 24.62
N HIS A 820 -14.64 6.98 24.06
CA HIS A 820 -14.51 6.06 22.93
C HIS A 820 -14.78 4.60 23.33
N TYR A 821 -14.37 4.17 24.53
CA TYR A 821 -14.64 2.82 25.02
C TYR A 821 -16.12 2.57 25.34
N LEU A 822 -16.87 3.62 25.71
CA LEU A 822 -18.32 3.56 25.95
C LEU A 822 -19.17 3.63 24.67
N HIS A 823 -18.57 3.99 23.53
CA HIS A 823 -19.26 4.16 22.24
C HIS A 823 -18.83 3.18 21.14
N ALA A 824 -17.90 2.26 21.44
CA ALA A 824 -17.42 1.20 20.55
C ALA A 824 -18.05 -0.17 20.88
#